data_AF-A0A7W8FXU6-F1
#
_entry.id   AF-A0A7W8FXU6-F1
#
_cell.length_a   1.000
_cell.length_b   1.000
_cell.length_c   1.000
_cell.angle_alpha   90.00
_cell.angle_beta   90.00
_cell.angle_gamma   90.00
#
_symmetry.space_group_name_H-M   'P 1'
#
loop_
_entity.id
_entity.type
_entity.pdbx_description
1 polymer ?
#
loop_
_entity_poly.entity_id
_entity_poly.type
_entity_poly.pdbx_seq_one_letter_code
_entity_poly.pdbx_strand_id
1 'polypeptide(L)'
;MNTWTLYVSGINYGQLERSQSGFRLSLLDIHTAAYKSWQGLDAETCRYLQGLTHIDFAHLGARLHACQTALNIGKSQFTLADGCRYQKKDANHYIQRDVKFPLDLIVSDGEIVGVQTPGREGTTVLVDPNYKNLTVIHAWEKYFEPHIHPIADVKTVFIPMRDGVRLATDIWLPADVKEPVSCILVRTPYGRDLDAVTFLRYVQRGFALAVQDVRGRNDSEGDWLPEYSETEDGSDTLDYLADQDWCSGRIGMIGGSYLGYVQWAAAASGNPHLKAMVSQVCSGSAFIDIPRRGGTLISGMLAWAFAVSQRKMDAAKMVRDDWDEVLAYRPLADVCKHALGYPVPFWTEWLSHDHDDAFWYRGDWYQRALDNGGVDVPTLIMSGWFDDNGMGTTQALDLTKEAKPGRRKVILGPWKHSGNADYDIHGVYMGDNAIRYDLDLQYFLWFQRYLEGIENGIDRTAPVEYFTLGQNQWKQSQQWPPEQTQPLTLYLSGKDANTRLGHGTLTFEKEAAAVKDTLIYDPKNPAVNIIDMSENELEVPEDYTEQEKQTDYLVYTSEPLKEDIIMTGDAKVRLYVQSDVPDTDIVVRLTRVDEDGTSIKLADGLFNMKFVEGFDHKVYMEKDRVYPITIRTTKLSAVFAKGQRIRLTVTSSAVNFIFPNPNTKEGFSSMKTQIAHNSLWHGGSYAARIEFPAEKD
;
A
#
# COMPACT_ATOMS: atom_id res chain seq x y z
N MET A 1 23.33 33.44 15.44
CA MET A 1 22.08 33.26 14.66
C MET A 1 21.83 31.77 14.61
N ASN A 2 20.62 31.32 14.94
CA ASN A 2 20.31 29.89 14.95
C ASN A 2 19.78 29.50 13.57
N THR A 3 20.64 28.91 12.73
CA THR A 3 20.32 28.52 11.36
C THR A 3 20.07 27.03 11.32
N TRP A 4 18.92 26.63 10.77
CA TRP A 4 18.57 25.23 10.53
C TRP A 4 18.83 24.88 9.07
N THR A 5 19.13 23.62 8.79
CA THR A 5 19.33 23.10 7.44
C THR A 5 18.17 22.19 7.08
N LEU A 6 17.61 22.42 5.89
CA LEU A 6 16.56 21.61 5.30
C LEU A 6 17.21 20.52 4.44
N TYR A 7 17.01 19.27 4.84
CA TYR A 7 17.40 18.09 4.09
C TYR A 7 16.19 17.38 3.51
N VAL A 8 16.27 16.98 2.25
CA VAL A 8 15.31 16.08 1.59
C VAL A 8 16.09 14.90 1.03
N SER A 9 15.81 13.69 1.52
CA SER A 9 16.59 12.48 1.20
C SER A 9 18.11 12.65 1.36
N GLY A 10 18.50 13.29 2.47
CA GLY A 10 19.90 13.55 2.81
C GLY A 10 20.59 14.65 2.00
N ILE A 11 19.94 15.23 0.99
CA ILE A 11 20.48 16.37 0.23
C ILE A 11 20.15 17.66 0.97
N ASN A 12 21.11 18.56 1.14
CA ASN A 12 20.86 19.90 1.69
C ASN A 12 20.13 20.75 0.63
N TYR A 13 18.83 20.95 0.81
CA TYR A 13 17.96 21.73 -0.07
C TYR A 13 17.86 23.20 0.34
N GLY A 14 18.38 23.59 1.51
CA GLY A 14 18.36 24.98 1.91
C GLY A 14 18.71 25.24 3.35
N GLN A 15 18.93 26.52 3.64
CA GLN A 15 19.14 27.03 4.98
C GLN A 15 17.95 27.88 5.42
N LEU A 16 17.58 27.77 6.69
CA LEU A 16 16.47 28.46 7.31
C LEU A 16 16.97 29.26 8.51
N GLU A 17 16.67 30.55 8.57
CA GLU A 17 17.00 31.39 9.71
C GLU A 17 15.73 31.95 10.34
N ARG A 18 15.61 31.79 11.67
CA ARG A 18 14.54 32.43 12.45
C ARG A 18 14.78 33.94 12.49
N SER A 19 13.84 34.71 11.95
CA SER A 19 13.79 36.17 12.06
C SER A 19 12.76 36.60 13.11
N GLN A 20 12.75 37.89 13.46
CA GLN A 20 11.74 38.46 14.37
C GLN A 20 10.31 38.41 13.81
N SER A 21 10.14 38.18 12.49
CA SER A 21 8.87 38.18 11.77
C SER A 21 8.49 36.84 11.11
N GLY A 22 9.26 35.77 11.34
CA GLY A 22 9.04 34.46 10.73
C GLY A 22 10.35 33.74 10.39
N PHE A 23 10.40 33.08 9.23
CA PHE A 23 11.63 32.52 8.69
C PHE A 23 12.07 33.28 7.45
N ARG A 24 13.39 33.41 7.26
CA ARG A 24 13.97 33.60 5.95
C ARG A 24 14.69 32.33 5.52
N LEU A 25 14.73 32.09 4.22
CA LEU A 25 15.28 30.88 3.62
C LEU A 25 16.23 31.19 2.47
N SER A 26 17.20 30.31 2.27
CA SER A 26 18.08 30.28 1.11
C SER A 26 17.99 28.86 0.55
N LEU A 27 17.23 28.68 -0.53
CA LEU A 27 17.00 27.37 -1.15
C LEU A 27 18.05 27.05 -2.20
N LEU A 28 18.33 25.76 -2.34
CA LEU A 28 19.11 25.21 -3.42
C LEU A 28 18.40 25.46 -4.76
N ASP A 29 19.13 26.01 -5.72
CA ASP A 29 18.75 26.01 -7.12
C ASP A 29 19.24 24.72 -7.77
N ILE A 30 18.30 23.86 -8.18
CA ILE A 30 18.62 22.51 -8.70
C ILE A 30 19.39 22.55 -10.02
N HIS A 31 19.32 23.63 -10.80
CA HIS A 31 19.98 23.74 -12.10
C HIS A 31 21.41 24.26 -12.00
N THR A 32 21.72 25.02 -10.95
CA THR A 32 23.07 25.58 -10.73
C THR A 32 23.81 24.89 -9.59
N ALA A 33 23.11 24.08 -8.79
CA ALA A 33 23.59 23.53 -7.52
C ALA A 33 24.09 24.60 -6.52
N ALA A 34 23.65 25.86 -6.68
CA ALA A 34 24.00 26.98 -5.82
C ALA A 34 22.79 27.42 -4.98
N TYR A 35 23.06 27.99 -3.80
CA TYR A 35 22.00 28.55 -2.96
C TYR A 35 21.55 29.92 -3.48
N LYS A 36 20.23 30.08 -3.60
CA LYS A 36 19.59 31.36 -3.92
C LYS A 36 19.80 32.36 -2.80
N SER A 37 19.69 33.65 -3.12
CA SER A 37 19.72 34.71 -2.10
C SER A 37 18.65 34.50 -1.03
N TRP A 38 18.96 34.88 0.21
CA TRP A 38 18.01 34.85 1.31
C TRP A 38 16.72 35.61 0.97
N GLN A 39 15.58 34.95 1.14
CA GLN A 39 14.25 35.52 0.92
C GLN A 39 13.29 35.18 2.06
N GLY A 40 12.21 35.95 2.20
CA GLY A 40 11.11 35.62 3.11
C GLY A 40 10.29 34.45 2.57
N LEU A 41 9.40 33.91 3.41
CA LEU A 41 8.38 32.94 3.00
C LEU A 41 7.18 33.66 2.39
N ASP A 42 7.03 33.59 1.06
CA ASP A 42 5.79 33.94 0.39
C ASP A 42 4.88 32.70 0.18
N ALA A 43 3.64 32.93 -0.24
CA ALA A 43 2.65 31.87 -0.37
C ALA A 43 3.02 30.83 -1.46
N GLU A 44 3.75 31.24 -2.50
CA GLU A 44 4.19 30.34 -3.57
C GLU A 44 5.29 29.41 -3.08
N THR A 45 6.29 29.97 -2.39
CA THR A 45 7.37 29.22 -1.75
C THR A 45 6.81 28.24 -0.71
N CYS A 46 5.86 28.66 0.12
CA CYS A 46 5.21 27.77 1.09
C CYS A 46 4.49 26.60 0.41
N ARG A 47 3.75 26.84 -0.68
CA ARG A 47 3.08 25.75 -1.43
C ARG A 47 4.07 24.79 -2.06
N TYR A 48 5.14 25.31 -2.68
CA TYR A 48 6.21 24.50 -3.24
C TYR A 48 6.85 23.61 -2.17
N LEU A 49 7.23 24.20 -1.03
CA LEU A 49 7.86 23.45 0.06
C LEU A 49 6.90 22.43 0.67
N GLN A 50 5.62 22.77 0.87
CA GLN A 50 4.63 21.82 1.39
C GLN A 50 4.45 20.62 0.45
N GLY A 51 4.47 20.84 -0.87
CA GLY A 51 4.44 19.76 -1.86
C GLY A 51 5.70 18.89 -1.83
N LEU A 52 6.88 19.50 -1.66
CA LEU A 52 8.17 18.80 -1.62
C LEU A 52 8.41 18.05 -0.30
N THR A 53 7.93 18.58 0.82
CA THR A 53 8.35 18.13 2.16
C THR A 53 7.23 17.67 3.07
N HIS A 54 5.95 17.92 2.74
CA HIS A 54 4.79 17.79 3.63
C HIS A 54 4.79 18.72 4.85
N ILE A 55 5.79 19.60 5.01
CA ILE A 55 5.84 20.57 6.12
C ILE A 55 5.08 21.84 5.73
N ASP A 56 4.13 22.25 6.57
CA ASP A 56 3.47 23.55 6.44
C ASP A 56 4.39 24.68 6.94
N PHE A 57 5.25 25.18 6.05
CA PHE A 57 6.16 26.29 6.34
C PHE A 57 5.44 27.60 6.65
N ALA A 58 4.19 27.78 6.22
CA ALA A 58 3.43 29.00 6.50
C ALA A 58 3.10 29.11 8.00
N HIS A 59 2.84 27.97 8.67
CA HIS A 59 2.48 27.93 10.09
C HIS A 59 3.55 27.32 11.01
N LEU A 60 4.67 26.84 10.45
CA LEU A 60 5.75 26.17 11.20
C LEU A 60 6.25 26.97 12.39
N GLY A 61 6.42 28.29 12.25
CA GLY A 61 6.99 29.13 13.33
C GLY A 61 6.07 29.17 14.55
N ALA A 62 4.78 29.37 14.31
CA ALA A 62 3.75 29.35 15.35
C ALA A 62 3.64 27.97 16.00
N ARG A 63 3.68 26.90 15.19
CA ARG A 63 3.68 25.51 15.66
C ARG A 63 4.83 25.25 16.63
N LEU A 64 6.05 25.57 16.22
CA LEU A 64 7.26 25.34 17.03
C LEU A 64 7.23 26.13 18.33
N HIS A 65 6.74 27.38 18.30
CA HIS A 65 6.60 28.18 19.52
C HIS A 65 5.64 27.54 20.52
N ALA A 66 4.45 27.11 20.06
CA ALA A 66 3.46 26.44 20.89
C ALA A 66 3.99 25.12 21.48
N CYS A 67 4.69 24.32 20.67
CA CYS A 67 5.33 23.09 21.14
C CYS A 67 6.42 23.39 22.19
N GLN A 68 7.28 24.39 21.98
CA GLN A 68 8.31 24.76 22.95
C GLN A 68 7.72 25.19 24.29
N THR A 69 6.63 25.98 24.28
CA THR A 69 5.92 26.34 25.51
C THR A 69 5.40 25.11 26.25
N ALA A 70 4.88 24.10 25.54
CA ALA A 70 4.42 22.86 26.16
C ALA A 70 5.58 22.01 26.72
N LEU A 71 6.70 21.93 26.00
CA LEU A 71 7.90 21.20 26.44
C LEU A 71 8.51 21.80 27.71
N ASN A 72 8.50 23.12 27.86
CA ASN A 72 8.99 23.82 29.06
C ASN A 72 8.21 23.44 30.34
N ILE A 73 7.02 22.87 30.21
CA ILE A 73 6.20 22.38 31.33
C ILE A 73 6.58 20.93 31.70
N GLY A 74 7.44 20.26 30.91
CA GLY A 74 7.96 18.91 31.20
C GLY A 74 6.97 17.78 30.93
N LYS A 75 5.96 17.99 30.08
CA LYS A 75 4.95 16.96 29.79
C LYS A 75 5.49 15.87 28.85
N SER A 76 5.15 14.62 29.14
CA SER A 76 5.38 13.48 28.23
C SER A 76 4.36 13.42 27.09
N GLN A 77 3.19 14.05 27.24
CA GLN A 77 2.17 14.20 26.21
C GLN A 77 1.52 15.58 26.32
N PHE A 78 1.20 16.21 25.19
CA PHE A 78 0.48 17.48 25.18
C PHE A 78 -0.36 17.65 23.91
N THR A 79 -1.43 18.42 24.04
CA THR A 79 -2.31 18.83 22.94
C THR A 79 -2.26 20.34 22.81
N LEU A 80 -2.04 20.83 21.59
CA LEU A 80 -2.01 22.27 21.29
C LEU A 80 -3.44 22.82 21.13
N ALA A 81 -3.57 24.13 21.06
CA ALA A 81 -4.87 24.80 20.96
C ALA A 81 -5.67 24.43 19.69
N ASP A 82 -4.98 23.99 18.64
CA ASP A 82 -5.57 23.54 17.38
C ASP A 82 -5.82 22.01 17.34
N GLY A 83 -5.71 21.33 18.48
CA GLY A 83 -5.99 19.90 18.60
C GLY A 83 -4.82 18.98 18.27
N CYS A 84 -3.70 19.49 17.74
CA CYS A 84 -2.54 18.66 17.44
C CYS A 84 -1.95 18.04 18.71
N ARG A 85 -1.79 16.71 18.71
CA ARG A 85 -1.28 15.95 19.86
C ARG A 85 0.15 15.49 19.61
N TYR A 86 0.99 15.64 20.63
CA TYR A 86 2.37 15.16 20.64
C TYR A 86 2.60 14.22 21.82
N GLN A 87 3.40 13.19 21.60
CA GLN A 87 3.82 12.22 22.60
C GLN A 87 5.33 12.05 22.58
N LYS A 88 5.95 12.02 23.77
CA LYS A 88 7.37 11.69 23.92
C LYS A 88 7.59 10.23 23.51
N LYS A 89 8.44 10.01 22.51
CA LYS A 89 8.85 8.69 22.05
C LYS A 89 10.11 8.22 22.76
N ASP A 90 11.11 9.09 22.85
CA ASP A 90 12.37 8.80 23.52
C ASP A 90 12.97 10.07 24.15
N ALA A 91 14.24 10.04 24.55
CA ALA A 91 14.92 11.17 25.17
C ALA A 91 15.01 12.41 24.26
N ASN A 92 15.03 12.22 22.93
CA ASN A 92 15.30 13.24 21.93
C ASN A 92 14.13 13.46 20.96
N HIS A 93 13.05 12.67 21.05
CA HIS A 93 11.96 12.75 20.07
C HIS A 93 10.57 12.83 20.69
N TYR A 94 9.75 13.69 20.10
CA TYR A 94 8.30 13.70 20.28
C TYR A 94 7.62 13.45 18.93
N ILE A 95 6.66 12.53 18.92
CA ILE A 95 5.92 12.16 17.71
C ILE A 95 4.58 12.90 17.65
N GLN A 96 4.19 13.36 16.47
CA GLN A 96 2.85 13.90 16.25
C GLN A 96 1.86 12.75 15.99
N ARG A 97 0.73 12.76 16.70
CA ARG A 97 -0.29 11.69 16.67
C ARG A 97 -1.51 12.10 15.85
N ASP A 98 -2.29 11.10 15.41
CA ASP A 98 -3.54 11.25 14.65
C ASP A 98 -3.42 12.14 13.39
N VAL A 99 -2.30 12.00 12.67
CA VAL A 99 -2.08 12.75 11.42
C VAL A 99 -1.28 11.92 10.44
N LYS A 100 -1.58 12.11 9.15
CA LYS A 100 -0.78 11.62 8.04
C LYS A 100 0.38 12.59 7.78
N PHE A 101 1.59 12.04 7.64
CA PHE A 101 2.85 12.79 7.55
C PHE A 101 3.12 13.63 8.81
N PRO A 102 3.35 12.99 9.97
CA PRO A 102 3.56 13.69 11.22
C PRO A 102 4.80 14.58 11.17
N LEU A 103 4.72 15.74 11.84
CA LEU A 103 5.84 16.65 12.08
C LEU A 103 6.50 16.31 13.42
N ASP A 104 7.33 15.28 13.43
CA ASP A 104 8.00 14.82 14.65
C ASP A 104 9.06 15.84 15.09
N LEU A 105 9.12 16.13 16.39
CA LEU A 105 10.04 17.08 16.99
C LEU A 105 11.33 16.40 17.42
N ILE A 106 12.46 17.05 17.16
CA ILE A 106 13.78 16.68 17.66
C ILE A 106 14.13 17.65 18.78
N VAL A 107 14.43 17.12 19.95
CA VAL A 107 14.61 17.85 21.20
C VAL A 107 15.97 17.50 21.82
N SER A 108 16.70 18.50 22.28
CA SER A 108 17.91 18.34 23.10
C SER A 108 17.86 19.32 24.25
N ASP A 109 18.16 18.86 25.46
CA ASP A 109 18.18 19.68 26.68
C ASP A 109 16.90 20.52 26.91
N GLY A 110 15.75 19.98 26.50
CA GLY A 110 14.44 20.63 26.61
C GLY A 110 14.11 21.62 25.48
N GLU A 111 15.03 21.87 24.56
CA GLU A 111 14.83 22.78 23.43
C GLU A 111 14.58 22.01 22.12
N ILE A 112 13.66 22.50 21.30
CA ILE A 112 13.45 21.97 19.95
C ILE A 112 14.62 22.40 19.06
N VAL A 113 15.41 21.42 18.63
CA VAL A 113 16.59 21.59 17.76
C VAL A 113 16.31 21.22 16.30
N GLY A 114 15.16 20.62 16.01
CA GLY A 114 14.71 20.34 14.66
C GLY A 114 13.34 19.67 14.59
N VAL A 115 12.93 19.35 13.36
CA VAL A 115 11.76 18.54 13.04
C VAL A 115 12.08 17.58 11.90
N GLN A 116 11.31 16.51 11.80
CA GLN A 116 11.39 15.56 10.69
C GLN A 116 10.00 15.05 10.32
N THR A 117 9.82 14.70 9.05
CA THR A 117 8.56 14.16 8.56
C THR A 117 8.85 13.04 7.55
N PRO A 118 8.10 11.92 7.65
CA PRO A 118 8.32 10.78 6.78
C PRO A 118 7.56 10.96 5.47
N GLY A 119 7.84 10.08 4.51
CA GLY A 119 7.09 9.93 3.28
C GLY A 119 7.37 8.56 2.67
N ARG A 120 6.56 8.17 1.70
CA ARG A 120 6.72 6.86 1.03
C ARG A 120 7.99 6.82 0.19
N GLU A 121 8.27 7.88 -0.55
CA GLU A 121 9.43 8.00 -1.45
C GLU A 121 10.59 8.81 -0.85
N GLY A 122 10.38 9.58 0.22
CA GLY A 122 11.40 10.48 0.75
C GLY A 122 11.17 10.90 2.20
N THR A 123 12.28 11.23 2.88
CA THR A 123 12.28 11.78 4.23
C THR A 123 12.72 13.25 4.21
N THR A 124 12.02 14.11 4.94
CA THR A 124 12.47 15.49 5.18
C THR A 124 12.94 15.66 6.62
N VAL A 125 14.09 16.34 6.79
CA VAL A 125 14.62 16.75 8.08
C VAL A 125 14.95 18.24 8.04
N LEU A 126 14.47 19.02 8.99
CA LEU A 126 14.86 20.41 9.20
C LEU A 126 15.48 20.52 10.58
N VAL A 127 16.80 20.72 10.66
CA VAL A 127 17.52 20.59 11.94
C VAL A 127 18.68 21.58 12.05
N ASP A 128 19.00 22.01 13.26
CA ASP A 128 20.27 22.65 13.58
C ASP A 128 21.43 21.69 13.20
N PRO A 129 22.40 22.12 12.36
CA PRO A 129 23.51 21.28 11.93
C PRO A 129 24.29 20.58 13.04
N ASN A 130 24.32 21.16 14.26
CA ASN A 130 25.00 20.55 15.40
C ASN A 130 24.29 19.31 15.94
N TYR A 131 23.00 19.13 15.61
CA TYR A 131 22.14 18.04 16.10
C TYR A 131 21.73 17.05 15.01
N LYS A 132 22.31 17.13 13.81
CA LYS A 132 22.02 16.20 12.70
C LYS A 132 22.23 14.72 13.06
N ASN A 133 23.09 14.43 14.05
CA ASN A 133 23.34 13.09 14.57
C ASN A 133 22.13 12.46 15.27
N LEU A 134 21.13 13.25 15.65
CA LEU A 134 19.87 12.77 16.21
C LEU A 134 18.87 12.32 15.12
N THR A 135 19.21 12.51 13.85
CA THR A 135 18.30 12.31 12.70
C THR A 135 18.91 11.32 11.72
N VAL A 136 18.18 10.87 10.70
CA VAL A 136 18.74 9.99 9.66
C VAL A 136 19.90 10.59 8.85
N ILE A 137 20.13 11.90 8.93
CA ILE A 137 21.16 12.59 8.13
C ILE A 137 22.58 12.03 8.38
N HIS A 138 22.90 11.63 9.61
CA HIS A 138 24.20 11.00 9.88
C HIS A 138 24.40 9.69 9.11
N ALA A 139 23.32 8.95 8.84
CA ALA A 139 23.39 7.72 8.06
C ALA A 139 23.59 8.03 6.57
N TRP A 140 22.97 9.09 6.05
CA TRP A 140 23.21 9.57 4.68
C TRP A 140 24.67 9.97 4.46
N GLU A 141 25.25 10.75 5.37
CA GLU A 141 26.64 11.24 5.28
C GLU A 141 27.69 10.12 5.33
N LYS A 142 27.32 8.92 5.81
CA LYS A 142 28.19 7.74 5.76
C LYS A 142 28.37 7.20 4.33
N TYR A 143 27.36 7.35 3.48
CA TYR A 143 27.32 6.72 2.15
C TYR A 143 27.41 7.72 0.99
N PHE A 144 27.03 8.97 1.23
CA PHE A 144 26.98 9.99 0.21
C PHE A 144 27.82 11.20 0.62
N GLU A 145 28.70 11.61 -0.28
CA GLU A 145 29.38 12.89 -0.14
C GLU A 145 28.40 14.05 -0.30
N PRO A 146 28.71 15.24 0.25
CA PRO A 146 27.84 16.42 0.09
C PRO A 146 27.70 16.93 -1.35
N HIS A 147 28.52 16.42 -2.28
CA HIS A 147 28.45 16.80 -3.68
C HIS A 147 27.13 16.35 -4.32
N ILE A 148 26.55 17.24 -5.10
CA ILE A 148 25.34 17.01 -5.90
C ILE A 148 25.54 17.54 -7.31
N HIS A 149 24.89 16.89 -8.26
CA HIS A 149 24.91 17.31 -9.65
C HIS A 149 23.84 18.39 -9.92
N PRO A 150 24.18 19.50 -10.60
CA PRO A 150 23.17 20.36 -11.20
C PRO A 150 22.35 19.59 -12.23
N ILE A 151 21.08 19.96 -12.39
CA ILE A 151 20.15 19.31 -13.30
C ILE A 151 20.04 20.11 -14.61
N ALA A 152 20.22 19.45 -15.75
CA ALA A 152 20.03 20.08 -17.06
C ALA A 152 18.55 20.39 -17.33
N ASP A 153 18.27 21.23 -18.33
CA ASP A 153 16.90 21.46 -18.77
C ASP A 153 16.24 20.14 -19.20
N VAL A 154 14.99 19.96 -18.79
CA VAL A 154 14.19 18.77 -19.12
C VAL A 154 14.04 18.62 -20.64
N LYS A 155 14.13 17.38 -21.12
CA LYS A 155 13.84 17.00 -22.50
C LYS A 155 12.62 16.11 -22.56
N THR A 156 11.52 16.62 -23.11
CA THR A 156 10.34 15.80 -23.39
C THR A 156 10.49 15.11 -24.74
N VAL A 157 10.34 13.78 -24.76
CA VAL A 157 10.34 12.94 -25.96
C VAL A 157 9.05 12.13 -26.04
N PHE A 158 8.68 11.71 -27.25
CA PHE A 158 7.53 10.84 -27.49
C PHE A 158 8.06 9.48 -27.96
N ILE A 159 8.23 8.55 -27.03
CA ILE A 159 8.86 7.25 -27.26
C ILE A 159 7.91 6.36 -28.06
N PRO A 160 8.28 5.90 -29.28
CA PRO A 160 7.43 5.03 -30.08
C PRO A 160 7.42 3.62 -29.49
N MET A 161 6.23 3.09 -29.25
CA MET A 161 6.00 1.70 -28.89
C MET A 161 5.98 0.84 -30.16
N ARG A 162 6.06 -0.49 -30.02
CA ARG A 162 6.09 -1.45 -31.14
C ARG A 162 4.88 -1.38 -32.07
N ASP A 163 3.76 -0.86 -31.58
CA ASP A 163 2.51 -0.66 -32.33
C ASP A 163 2.37 0.75 -32.93
N GLY A 164 3.39 1.60 -32.75
CA GLY A 164 3.46 2.96 -33.30
C GLY A 164 2.83 4.04 -32.42
N VAL A 165 2.15 3.69 -31.32
CA VAL A 165 1.69 4.66 -30.31
C VAL A 165 2.90 5.29 -29.63
N ARG A 166 2.85 6.58 -29.33
CA ARG A 166 3.97 7.28 -28.69
C ARG A 166 3.64 7.72 -27.27
N LEU A 167 4.54 7.38 -26.34
CA LEU A 167 4.40 7.71 -24.92
C LEU A 167 5.28 8.92 -24.57
N ALA A 168 4.65 9.97 -24.02
CA ALA A 168 5.32 11.18 -23.59
C ALA A 168 6.19 10.89 -22.35
N THR A 169 7.47 11.23 -22.45
CA THR A 169 8.48 10.94 -21.43
C THR A 169 9.38 12.15 -21.22
N ASP A 170 9.48 12.60 -19.98
CA ASP A 170 10.41 13.66 -19.57
C ASP A 170 11.73 13.04 -19.11
N ILE A 171 12.83 13.49 -19.72
CA ILE A 171 14.19 13.03 -19.44
C ILE A 171 14.95 14.16 -18.76
N TRP A 172 15.47 13.87 -17.58
CA TRP A 172 16.30 14.76 -16.76
C TRP A 172 17.69 14.16 -16.61
N LEU A 173 18.73 14.97 -16.84
CA LEU A 173 20.12 14.54 -16.85
C LEU A 173 20.96 15.41 -15.90
N PRO A 174 21.99 14.83 -15.25
CA PRO A 174 23.00 15.61 -14.55
C PRO A 174 23.78 16.47 -15.57
N ALA A 175 23.82 17.78 -15.35
CA ALA A 175 24.34 18.75 -16.34
C ALA A 175 25.87 18.75 -16.47
N ASP A 176 26.58 18.25 -15.46
CA ASP A 176 28.03 18.23 -15.37
C ASP A 176 28.66 16.86 -15.67
N VAL A 177 27.84 15.83 -15.94
CA VAL A 177 28.30 14.49 -16.31
C VAL A 177 28.19 14.30 -17.82
N LYS A 178 29.29 13.87 -18.44
CA LYS A 178 29.37 13.66 -19.90
C LYS A 178 29.34 12.20 -20.32
N GLU A 179 29.72 11.30 -19.42
CA GLU A 179 29.68 9.87 -19.67
C GLU A 179 28.26 9.34 -19.53
N PRO A 180 27.91 8.22 -20.20
CA PRO A 180 26.60 7.61 -20.02
C PRO A 180 26.36 7.18 -18.57
N VAL A 181 25.16 7.47 -18.04
CA VAL A 181 24.75 7.19 -16.65
C VAL A 181 23.63 6.14 -16.61
N SER A 182 23.48 5.45 -15.48
CA SER A 182 22.30 4.60 -15.28
C SER A 182 21.03 5.45 -15.17
N CYS A 183 19.90 4.90 -15.63
CA CYS A 183 18.62 5.60 -15.65
C CYS A 183 17.67 5.05 -14.56
N ILE A 184 16.94 5.95 -13.90
CA ILE A 184 15.77 5.61 -13.10
C ILE A 184 14.52 5.90 -13.93
N LEU A 185 13.72 4.88 -14.20
CA LEU A 185 12.46 4.99 -14.94
C LEU A 185 11.27 4.96 -13.97
N VAL A 186 10.38 5.94 -14.11
CA VAL A 186 9.09 6.03 -13.44
C VAL A 186 8.00 6.08 -14.51
N ARG A 187 7.03 5.16 -14.46
CA ARG A 187 5.89 5.13 -15.39
C ARG A 187 4.60 5.34 -14.61
N THR A 188 3.83 6.38 -14.93
CA THR A 188 2.71 6.86 -14.11
C THR A 188 1.44 7.17 -14.91
N PRO A 189 0.23 6.88 -14.38
CA PRO A 189 -1.01 7.38 -14.96
C PRO A 189 -1.47 8.73 -14.39
N TYR A 190 -0.73 9.28 -13.42
CA TYR A 190 -1.14 10.41 -12.59
C TYR A 190 -0.63 11.76 -13.10
N GLY A 191 0.43 11.77 -13.92
CA GLY A 191 1.03 12.97 -14.48
C GLY A 191 2.53 13.03 -14.25
N ARG A 192 3.31 12.94 -15.33
CA ARG A 192 4.77 12.98 -15.27
C ARG A 192 5.35 14.22 -14.56
N ASP A 193 4.73 15.38 -14.73
CA ASP A 193 5.19 16.64 -14.11
C ASP A 193 5.12 16.59 -12.57
N LEU A 194 4.04 16.01 -12.03
CA LEU A 194 3.81 15.90 -10.59
C LEU A 194 4.78 14.91 -9.96
N ASP A 195 4.97 13.75 -10.60
CA ASP A 195 5.88 12.72 -10.10
C ASP A 195 7.35 13.12 -10.25
N ALA A 196 7.73 13.89 -11.28
CA ALA A 196 9.11 14.31 -11.49
C ALA A 196 9.72 15.01 -10.27
N VAL A 197 8.98 15.93 -9.63
CA VAL A 197 9.44 16.67 -8.43
C VAL A 197 9.89 15.72 -7.33
N THR A 198 9.19 14.60 -7.16
CA THR A 198 9.50 13.56 -6.18
C THR A 198 10.79 12.83 -6.52
N PHE A 199 11.21 12.70 -7.78
CA PHE A 199 12.33 11.82 -8.15
C PHE A 199 13.60 12.56 -8.63
N LEU A 200 13.58 13.89 -8.78
CA LEU A 200 14.73 14.69 -9.24
C LEU A 200 16.02 14.51 -8.39
N ARG A 201 15.89 14.11 -7.12
CA ARG A 201 17.03 13.78 -6.25
C ARG A 201 17.91 12.64 -6.76
N TYR A 202 17.39 11.74 -7.61
CA TYR A 202 18.21 10.74 -8.28
C TYR A 202 19.16 11.39 -9.30
N VAL A 203 18.71 12.43 -9.99
CA VAL A 203 19.54 13.21 -10.92
C VAL A 203 20.66 13.92 -10.20
N GLN A 204 20.34 14.53 -9.05
CA GLN A 204 21.33 15.19 -8.20
C GLN A 204 22.36 14.22 -7.61
N ARG A 205 22.10 12.90 -7.68
CA ARG A 205 23.02 11.82 -7.27
C ARG A 205 23.65 11.08 -8.45
N GLY A 206 23.55 11.64 -9.66
CA GLY A 206 24.30 11.18 -10.83
C GLY A 206 23.56 10.17 -11.72
N PHE A 207 22.28 9.90 -11.46
CA PHE A 207 21.45 9.09 -12.36
C PHE A 207 20.78 9.95 -13.43
N ALA A 208 20.40 9.37 -14.56
CA ALA A 208 19.33 9.95 -15.38
C ALA A 208 17.97 9.63 -14.74
N LEU A 209 16.96 10.49 -14.96
CA LEU A 209 15.58 10.22 -14.59
C LEU A 209 14.69 10.32 -15.84
N ALA A 210 13.93 9.27 -16.11
CA ALA A 210 12.88 9.25 -17.13
C ALA A 210 11.52 9.09 -16.43
N VAL A 211 10.61 10.06 -16.62
CA VAL A 211 9.23 9.98 -16.11
C VAL A 211 8.27 9.95 -17.29
N GLN A 212 7.52 8.86 -17.42
CA GLN A 212 6.66 8.59 -18.56
C GLN A 212 5.19 8.56 -18.14
N ASP A 213 4.34 9.25 -18.89
CA ASP A 213 2.89 9.02 -18.82
C ASP A 213 2.56 7.70 -19.51
N VAL A 214 1.84 6.81 -18.83
CA VAL A 214 1.42 5.55 -19.46
C VAL A 214 0.40 5.79 -20.59
N ARG A 215 0.18 4.78 -21.43
CA ARG A 215 -0.67 4.84 -22.62
C ARG A 215 -2.05 5.46 -22.35
N GLY A 216 -2.46 6.39 -23.20
CA GLY A 216 -3.74 7.09 -23.11
C GLY A 216 -3.86 8.11 -21.97
N ARG A 217 -2.80 8.37 -21.19
CA ARG A 217 -2.76 9.34 -20.10
C ARG A 217 -2.04 10.62 -20.50
N ASN A 218 -2.50 11.74 -19.97
CA ASN A 218 -1.90 13.06 -20.14
C ASN A 218 -1.51 13.33 -21.62
N ASP A 219 -0.22 13.42 -21.94
CA ASP A 219 0.21 13.68 -23.32
C ASP A 219 0.53 12.41 -24.12
N SER A 220 0.57 11.23 -23.49
CA SER A 220 0.79 9.94 -24.17
C SER A 220 -0.37 9.53 -25.05
N GLU A 221 -0.08 9.13 -26.28
CA GLU A 221 -1.06 8.68 -27.27
C GLU A 221 -1.74 7.34 -26.86
N GLY A 222 -2.69 6.89 -27.68
CA GLY A 222 -3.43 5.65 -27.47
C GLY A 222 -4.61 5.79 -26.51
N ASP A 223 -5.26 4.65 -26.25
CA ASP A 223 -6.45 4.55 -25.41
C ASP A 223 -6.10 4.13 -23.98
N TRP A 224 -6.81 4.70 -23.02
CA TRP A 224 -6.63 4.38 -21.60
C TRP A 224 -7.40 3.12 -21.22
N LEU A 225 -6.65 2.05 -20.98
CA LEU A 225 -7.12 0.81 -20.42
C LEU A 225 -6.12 0.38 -19.33
N PRO A 226 -6.43 0.56 -18.04
CA PRO A 226 -5.46 0.35 -16.98
C PRO A 226 -4.93 -1.09 -16.98
N GLU A 227 -3.63 -1.23 -16.68
CA GLU A 227 -2.91 -2.49 -16.49
C GLU A 227 -2.80 -3.40 -17.74
N TYR A 228 -3.35 -3.00 -18.89
CA TYR A 228 -3.47 -3.88 -20.05
C TYR A 228 -2.23 -3.96 -20.96
N SER A 229 -1.57 -2.83 -21.22
CA SER A 229 -0.43 -2.74 -22.17
C SER A 229 0.94 -2.65 -21.49
N GLU A 230 0.97 -2.76 -20.15
CA GLU A 230 2.09 -2.28 -19.37
C GLU A 230 3.36 -3.14 -19.50
N THR A 231 3.20 -4.42 -19.85
CA THR A 231 4.36 -5.30 -20.07
C THR A 231 5.08 -4.93 -21.38
N GLU A 232 4.33 -4.77 -22.47
CA GLU A 232 4.89 -4.40 -23.78
C GLU A 232 5.44 -2.98 -23.76
N ASP A 233 4.65 -2.01 -23.28
CA ASP A 233 5.05 -0.61 -23.24
C ASP A 233 6.24 -0.38 -22.29
N GLY A 234 6.28 -1.10 -21.18
CA GLY A 234 7.42 -1.10 -20.27
C GLY A 234 8.69 -1.63 -20.93
N SER A 235 8.59 -2.73 -21.68
CA SER A 235 9.72 -3.32 -22.40
C SER A 235 10.25 -2.39 -23.50
N ASP A 236 9.36 -1.83 -24.33
CA ASP A 236 9.74 -0.93 -25.42
C ASP A 236 10.39 0.36 -24.90
N THR A 237 9.90 0.87 -23.76
CA THR A 237 10.50 2.03 -23.09
C THR A 237 11.90 1.73 -22.57
N LEU A 238 12.12 0.55 -22.00
CA LEU A 238 13.44 0.13 -21.52
C LEU A 238 14.45 0.04 -22.67
N ASP A 239 14.08 -0.58 -23.80
CA ASP A 239 14.92 -0.68 -24.98
C ASP A 239 15.26 0.73 -25.53
N TYR A 240 14.25 1.59 -25.69
CA TYR A 240 14.47 2.95 -26.20
C TYR A 240 15.44 3.75 -25.33
N LEU A 241 15.28 3.70 -24.00
CA LEU A 241 16.14 4.44 -23.09
C LEU A 241 17.56 3.89 -23.10
N ALA A 242 17.72 2.57 -23.16
CA ALA A 242 19.02 1.91 -23.21
C ALA A 242 19.82 2.23 -24.48
N ASP A 243 19.13 2.52 -25.59
CA ASP A 243 19.73 2.90 -26.87
C ASP A 243 20.21 4.37 -26.92
N GLN A 244 19.93 5.18 -25.89
CA GLN A 244 20.34 6.58 -25.89
C GLN A 244 21.81 6.75 -25.51
N ASP A 245 22.53 7.65 -26.18
CA ASP A 245 23.96 7.94 -25.94
C ASP A 245 24.28 8.38 -24.49
N TRP A 246 23.29 8.88 -23.75
CA TRP A 246 23.44 9.29 -22.35
C TRP A 246 23.17 8.16 -21.35
N CYS A 247 22.63 7.01 -21.78
CA CYS A 247 22.28 5.90 -20.89
C CYS A 247 23.36 4.81 -20.93
N SER A 248 23.72 4.29 -19.76
CA SER A 248 24.65 3.15 -19.63
C SER A 248 24.04 1.80 -20.07
N GLY A 249 22.77 1.79 -20.48
CA GLY A 249 21.97 0.59 -20.73
C GLY A 249 21.50 -0.13 -19.45
N ARG A 250 21.77 0.44 -18.27
CA ARG A 250 21.31 -0.07 -16.96
C ARG A 250 20.20 0.81 -16.43
N ILE A 251 19.02 0.22 -16.28
CA ILE A 251 17.82 0.95 -15.87
C ILE A 251 17.27 0.34 -14.58
N GLY A 252 17.00 1.20 -13.60
CA GLY A 252 16.21 0.85 -12.42
C GLY A 252 14.80 1.41 -12.54
N MET A 253 13.82 0.79 -11.88
CA MET A 253 12.47 1.35 -11.77
C MET A 253 12.05 1.54 -10.31
N ILE A 254 11.27 2.58 -10.04
CA ILE A 254 10.74 2.89 -8.69
C ILE A 254 9.32 3.47 -8.77
N GLY A 255 8.53 3.20 -7.73
CA GLY A 255 7.26 3.86 -7.47
C GLY A 255 6.26 2.99 -6.71
N GLY A 256 5.16 3.62 -6.29
CA GLY A 256 4.09 3.02 -5.52
C GLY A 256 2.83 2.70 -6.32
N SER A 257 2.02 1.74 -5.85
CA SER A 257 0.67 1.47 -6.38
C SER A 257 0.75 1.01 -7.84
N TYR A 258 0.09 1.70 -8.77
CA TYR A 258 0.23 1.49 -10.21
C TYR A 258 1.70 1.60 -10.68
N LEU A 259 2.49 2.53 -10.12
CA LEU A 259 3.91 2.66 -10.43
C LEU A 259 4.73 1.48 -9.87
N GLY A 260 4.18 0.71 -8.92
CA GLY A 260 4.71 -0.58 -8.49
C GLY A 260 4.36 -1.67 -9.51
N TYR A 261 3.09 -1.74 -9.90
CA TYR A 261 2.56 -2.72 -10.87
C TYR A 261 3.35 -2.70 -12.19
N VAL A 262 3.60 -1.52 -12.76
CA VAL A 262 4.31 -1.37 -14.05
C VAL A 262 5.77 -1.85 -13.99
N GLN A 263 6.38 -1.92 -12.80
CA GLN A 263 7.71 -2.51 -12.64
C GLN A 263 7.67 -4.02 -12.83
N TRP A 264 6.69 -4.68 -12.21
CA TRP A 264 6.50 -6.12 -12.35
C TRP A 264 6.07 -6.49 -13.76
N ALA A 265 5.19 -5.70 -14.38
CA ALA A 265 4.85 -5.86 -15.78
C ALA A 265 6.10 -5.77 -16.68
N ALA A 266 6.93 -4.73 -16.50
CA ALA A 266 8.18 -4.60 -17.25
C ALA A 266 9.16 -5.77 -16.98
N ALA A 267 9.28 -6.21 -15.72
CA ALA A 267 10.13 -7.34 -15.35
C ALA A 267 9.64 -8.67 -15.95
N ALA A 268 8.31 -8.87 -16.02
CA ALA A 268 7.71 -10.05 -16.63
C ALA A 268 8.01 -10.16 -18.13
N SER A 269 8.38 -9.06 -18.81
CA SER A 269 8.85 -9.11 -20.21
C SER A 269 10.21 -9.78 -20.38
N GLY A 270 11.00 -9.95 -19.30
CA GLY A 270 12.37 -10.44 -19.36
C GLY A 270 13.37 -9.46 -19.98
N ASN A 271 13.01 -8.18 -20.09
CA ASN A 271 13.86 -7.17 -20.73
C ASN A 271 15.24 -7.07 -20.05
N PRO A 272 16.35 -7.20 -20.80
CA PRO A 272 17.69 -7.27 -20.22
C PRO A 272 18.16 -5.94 -19.62
N HIS A 273 17.56 -4.80 -19.94
CA HIS A 273 17.98 -3.48 -19.45
C HIS A 273 17.46 -3.15 -18.05
N LEU A 274 16.44 -3.86 -17.57
CA LEU A 274 15.95 -3.71 -16.20
C LEU A 274 16.90 -4.41 -15.21
N LYS A 275 17.64 -3.63 -14.43
CA LYS A 275 18.70 -4.10 -13.54
C LYS A 275 18.38 -4.00 -12.05
N ALA A 276 17.36 -3.25 -11.66
CA ALA A 276 16.92 -3.13 -10.27
C ALA A 276 15.48 -2.59 -10.17
N MET A 277 14.74 -3.01 -9.15
CA MET A 277 13.41 -2.50 -8.84
C MET A 277 13.30 -2.06 -7.37
N VAL A 278 12.55 -0.99 -7.14
CA VAL A 278 12.07 -0.55 -5.83
C VAL A 278 10.54 -0.45 -5.93
N SER A 279 9.88 -1.56 -5.61
CA SER A 279 8.43 -1.73 -5.70
C SER A 279 7.78 -1.38 -4.37
N GLN A 280 6.91 -0.37 -4.38
CA GLN A 280 6.20 0.09 -3.19
C GLN A 280 4.70 -0.19 -3.34
N VAL A 281 4.04 -0.68 -2.29
CA VAL A 281 2.56 -0.84 -2.19
C VAL A 281 1.89 -1.29 -3.50
N CYS A 282 2.41 -2.37 -4.10
CA CYS A 282 2.16 -2.72 -5.50
C CYS A 282 0.79 -3.40 -5.72
N SER A 283 0.05 -2.96 -6.74
CA SER A 283 -1.17 -3.65 -7.23
C SER A 283 -0.85 -5.03 -7.83
N GLY A 284 -1.78 -5.97 -7.64
CA GLY A 284 -1.67 -7.34 -8.12
C GLY A 284 -2.29 -7.58 -9.49
N SER A 285 -2.40 -8.85 -9.87
CA SER A 285 -3.18 -9.27 -11.03
C SER A 285 -4.69 -9.14 -10.76
N ALA A 286 -5.46 -8.97 -11.84
CA ALA A 286 -6.89 -8.67 -11.81
C ALA A 286 -7.73 -9.50 -10.83
N PHE A 287 -7.53 -10.83 -10.76
CA PHE A 287 -8.36 -11.74 -9.94
C PHE A 287 -7.84 -11.96 -8.50
N ILE A 288 -6.67 -11.41 -8.19
CA ILE A 288 -6.04 -11.52 -6.88
C ILE A 288 -6.15 -10.20 -6.11
N ASP A 289 -6.16 -9.06 -6.80
CA ASP A 289 -6.19 -7.75 -6.18
C ASP A 289 -7.27 -6.85 -6.81
N ILE A 290 -6.90 -5.92 -7.70
CA ILE A 290 -7.81 -5.00 -8.38
C ILE A 290 -7.84 -5.38 -9.86
N PRO A 291 -9.01 -5.41 -10.53
CA PRO A 291 -10.32 -4.99 -10.04
C PRO A 291 -11.15 -6.08 -9.34
N ARG A 292 -10.67 -7.34 -9.27
CA ARG A 292 -11.46 -8.49 -8.81
C ARG A 292 -10.77 -9.33 -7.73
N ARG A 293 -10.70 -8.88 -6.47
CA ARG A 293 -10.11 -9.68 -5.39
C ARG A 293 -10.89 -10.98 -5.17
N GLY A 294 -10.23 -12.13 -5.19
CA GLY A 294 -10.91 -13.42 -5.01
C GLY A 294 -12.03 -13.67 -6.02
N GLY A 295 -11.97 -13.01 -7.19
CA GLY A 295 -12.99 -13.03 -8.24
C GLY A 295 -14.18 -12.07 -8.04
N THR A 296 -14.31 -11.42 -6.90
CA THR A 296 -15.39 -10.44 -6.65
C THR A 296 -14.99 -9.05 -7.13
N LEU A 297 -15.89 -8.32 -7.79
CA LEU A 297 -15.63 -6.95 -8.23
C LEU A 297 -15.54 -5.98 -7.04
N ILE A 298 -14.38 -5.35 -6.89
CA ILE A 298 -14.08 -4.38 -5.83
C ILE A 298 -14.84 -3.09 -6.11
N SER A 299 -15.71 -2.67 -5.18
CA SER A 299 -16.34 -1.34 -5.23
C SER A 299 -15.43 -0.24 -4.71
N GLY A 300 -14.54 -0.59 -3.77
CA GLY A 300 -13.57 0.33 -3.16
C GLY A 300 -12.73 1.11 -4.16
N MET A 301 -12.39 0.49 -5.29
CA MET A 301 -11.58 1.09 -6.35
C MET A 301 -12.32 2.16 -7.15
N LEU A 302 -13.63 2.36 -6.96
CA LEU A 302 -14.39 3.33 -7.76
C LEU A 302 -13.90 4.76 -7.55
N ALA A 303 -13.46 5.12 -6.34
CA ALA A 303 -12.87 6.43 -6.09
C ALA A 303 -11.67 6.67 -7.02
N TRP A 304 -10.70 5.73 -7.03
CA TRP A 304 -9.59 5.76 -7.97
C TRP A 304 -10.05 5.74 -9.43
N ALA A 305 -10.97 4.85 -9.82
CA ALA A 305 -11.48 4.75 -11.19
C ALA A 305 -12.12 6.07 -11.66
N PHE A 306 -12.80 6.79 -10.77
CA PHE A 306 -13.35 8.11 -11.05
C PHE A 306 -12.24 9.15 -11.20
N ALA A 307 -11.22 9.12 -10.35
CA ALA A 307 -10.07 10.02 -10.45
C ALA A 307 -9.32 9.86 -11.79
N VAL A 308 -9.21 8.62 -12.30
CA VAL A 308 -8.53 8.32 -13.58
C VAL A 308 -9.50 8.17 -14.76
N SER A 309 -10.77 8.53 -14.61
CA SER A 309 -11.81 8.36 -15.64
C SER A 309 -11.57 9.17 -16.93
N GLN A 310 -10.74 10.20 -16.85
CA GLN A 310 -10.38 11.10 -17.94
C GLN A 310 -8.87 11.10 -18.14
N ARG A 311 -8.42 11.66 -19.28
CA ARG A 311 -7.01 11.66 -19.71
C ARG A 311 -6.05 12.23 -18.67
N LYS A 312 -6.44 13.27 -17.95
CA LYS A 312 -5.73 13.78 -16.77
C LYS A 312 -6.44 13.30 -15.51
N MET A 313 -5.65 12.93 -14.48
CA MET A 313 -6.22 12.58 -13.19
C MET A 313 -6.91 13.79 -12.56
N ASP A 314 -8.03 13.56 -11.88
CA ASP A 314 -8.72 14.56 -11.06
C ASP A 314 -9.11 13.96 -9.70
N ALA A 315 -8.27 14.21 -8.70
CA ALA A 315 -8.46 13.70 -7.35
C ALA A 315 -9.76 14.19 -6.70
N ALA A 316 -10.32 15.34 -7.12
CA ALA A 316 -11.57 15.84 -6.57
C ALA A 316 -12.77 14.93 -6.86
N LYS A 317 -12.68 14.06 -7.87
CA LYS A 317 -13.72 13.07 -8.19
C LYS A 317 -13.81 11.90 -7.19
N MET A 318 -12.80 11.74 -6.33
CA MET A 318 -12.82 10.74 -5.25
C MET A 318 -13.74 11.17 -4.11
N VAL A 319 -13.81 12.48 -3.84
CA VAL A 319 -14.55 13.04 -2.70
C VAL A 319 -16.01 13.20 -3.08
N ARG A 320 -16.89 12.40 -2.45
CA ARG A 320 -18.32 12.40 -2.73
C ARG A 320 -19.13 12.10 -1.48
N ASP A 321 -20.31 12.73 -1.39
CA ASP A 321 -21.27 12.49 -0.31
C ASP A 321 -22.36 11.46 -0.70
N ASP A 322 -22.41 11.05 -1.98
CA ASP A 322 -23.46 10.18 -2.56
C ASP A 322 -23.00 8.74 -2.80
N TRP A 323 -21.91 8.28 -2.15
CA TRP A 323 -21.34 6.95 -2.39
C TRP A 323 -22.36 5.82 -2.20
N ASP A 324 -23.23 5.89 -1.18
CA ASP A 324 -24.27 4.88 -0.97
C ASP A 324 -25.22 4.72 -2.18
N GLU A 325 -25.59 5.84 -2.82
CA GLU A 325 -26.42 5.85 -4.02
C GLU A 325 -25.66 5.23 -5.21
N VAL A 326 -24.40 5.64 -5.39
CA VAL A 326 -23.53 5.15 -6.47
C VAL A 326 -23.33 3.64 -6.37
N LEU A 327 -23.04 3.12 -5.18
CA LEU A 327 -22.78 1.69 -4.96
C LEU A 327 -24.04 0.82 -5.11
N ALA A 328 -25.21 1.38 -4.82
CA ALA A 328 -26.51 0.73 -5.02
C ALA A 328 -26.98 0.71 -6.49
N TYR A 329 -26.40 1.55 -7.36
CA TYR A 329 -26.88 1.73 -8.73
C TYR A 329 -26.73 0.48 -9.59
N ARG A 330 -27.77 0.17 -10.39
CA ARG A 330 -27.77 -0.93 -11.38
C ARG A 330 -28.50 -0.47 -12.66
N PRO A 331 -28.12 -0.97 -13.86
CA PRO A 331 -27.08 -1.98 -14.11
C PRO A 331 -25.69 -1.42 -13.88
N LEU A 332 -24.76 -2.26 -13.43
CA LEU A 332 -23.44 -1.81 -13.01
C LEU A 332 -22.59 -1.24 -14.16
N ALA A 333 -22.89 -1.62 -15.40
CA ALA A 333 -22.26 -1.05 -16.59
C ALA A 333 -22.46 0.47 -16.72
N ASP A 334 -23.55 1.01 -16.15
CA ASP A 334 -23.92 2.42 -16.23
C ASP A 334 -23.54 3.23 -14.97
N VAL A 335 -22.92 2.61 -13.94
CA VAL A 335 -22.63 3.27 -12.66
C VAL A 335 -21.76 4.51 -12.81
N CYS A 336 -20.71 4.45 -13.65
CA CYS A 336 -19.85 5.60 -13.88
C CYS A 336 -20.60 6.73 -14.61
N LYS A 337 -21.50 6.37 -15.54
CA LYS A 337 -22.33 7.36 -16.26
C LYS A 337 -23.33 8.03 -15.33
N HIS A 338 -23.92 7.28 -14.40
CA HIS A 338 -24.77 7.82 -13.34
C HIS A 338 -24.00 8.80 -12.45
N ALA A 339 -22.84 8.38 -11.93
CA ALA A 339 -22.07 9.15 -10.96
C ALA A 339 -21.33 10.37 -11.55
N LEU A 340 -20.84 10.26 -12.78
CA LEU A 340 -19.97 11.27 -13.42
C LEU A 340 -20.66 12.03 -14.57
N GLY A 341 -21.81 11.55 -15.05
CA GLY A 341 -22.50 12.10 -16.21
C GLY A 341 -21.98 11.63 -17.57
N TYR A 342 -21.00 10.73 -17.62
CA TYR A 342 -20.41 10.18 -18.84
C TYR A 342 -19.90 8.74 -18.65
N PRO A 343 -19.87 7.90 -19.70
CA PRO A 343 -19.34 6.55 -19.60
C PRO A 343 -17.82 6.54 -19.37
N VAL A 344 -17.34 5.51 -18.67
CA VAL A 344 -15.90 5.25 -18.47
C VAL A 344 -15.55 3.99 -19.26
N PRO A 345 -14.88 4.10 -20.42
CA PRO A 345 -14.72 2.96 -21.34
C PRO A 345 -14.06 1.73 -20.72
N PHE A 346 -12.98 1.90 -19.96
CA PHE A 346 -12.29 0.77 -19.32
C PHE A 346 -13.17 0.04 -18.30
N TRP A 347 -14.14 0.72 -17.68
CA TRP A 347 -15.09 0.09 -16.76
C TRP A 347 -16.00 -0.89 -17.50
N THR A 348 -16.53 -0.45 -18.65
CA THR A 348 -17.35 -1.30 -19.51
C THR A 348 -16.56 -2.50 -20.03
N GLU A 349 -15.30 -2.29 -20.41
CA GLU A 349 -14.41 -3.36 -20.87
C GLU A 349 -14.13 -4.38 -19.75
N TRP A 350 -13.78 -3.95 -18.54
CA TRP A 350 -13.58 -4.86 -17.41
C TRP A 350 -14.83 -5.67 -17.03
N LEU A 351 -16.02 -5.12 -17.26
CA LEU A 351 -17.28 -5.83 -17.02
C LEU A 351 -17.63 -6.84 -18.12
N SER A 352 -17.14 -6.66 -19.36
CA SER A 352 -17.35 -7.63 -20.44
C SER A 352 -16.49 -8.89 -20.28
N HIS A 353 -15.39 -8.79 -19.51
CA HIS A 353 -14.48 -9.87 -19.17
C HIS A 353 -14.69 -10.35 -17.72
N ASP A 354 -15.68 -11.22 -17.51
CA ASP A 354 -16.18 -11.59 -16.17
C ASP A 354 -15.50 -12.81 -15.50
N HIS A 355 -14.47 -13.36 -16.14
CA HIS A 355 -13.59 -14.46 -15.72
C HIS A 355 -12.19 -14.20 -16.28
N ASP A 356 -11.18 -14.92 -15.79
CA ASP A 356 -9.77 -14.73 -16.14
C ASP A 356 -9.45 -15.30 -17.53
N ASP A 357 -9.68 -14.49 -18.56
CA ASP A 357 -9.52 -14.86 -19.96
C ASP A 357 -8.28 -14.19 -20.59
N ALA A 358 -8.15 -14.30 -21.91
CA ALA A 358 -7.02 -13.75 -22.65
C ALA A 358 -6.87 -12.22 -22.51
N PHE A 359 -7.92 -11.49 -22.18
CA PHE A 359 -7.83 -10.06 -21.90
C PHE A 359 -7.05 -9.81 -20.62
N TRP A 360 -7.41 -10.50 -19.54
CA TRP A 360 -6.79 -10.33 -18.23
C TRP A 360 -5.35 -10.86 -18.18
N TYR A 361 -5.07 -11.95 -18.90
CA TYR A 361 -3.71 -12.48 -19.03
C TYR A 361 -2.70 -11.43 -19.52
N ARG A 362 -3.11 -10.44 -20.35
CA ARG A 362 -2.18 -9.40 -20.82
C ARG A 362 -1.62 -8.54 -19.68
N GLY A 363 -2.45 -8.27 -18.67
CA GLY A 363 -2.08 -7.56 -17.45
C GLY A 363 -1.70 -8.48 -16.28
N ASP A 364 -1.63 -9.79 -16.46
CA ASP A 364 -1.20 -10.69 -15.39
C ASP A 364 0.33 -10.81 -15.37
N TRP A 365 0.99 -9.81 -14.78
CA TRP A 365 2.45 -9.83 -14.64
C TRP A 365 2.96 -11.05 -13.85
N TYR A 366 2.15 -11.60 -12.95
CA TYR A 366 2.54 -12.72 -12.11
C TYR A 366 2.60 -14.01 -12.94
N GLN A 367 1.51 -14.34 -13.64
CA GLN A 367 1.48 -15.52 -14.49
C GLN A 367 2.46 -15.39 -15.66
N ARG A 368 2.55 -14.22 -16.30
CA ARG A 368 3.52 -13.97 -17.38
C ARG A 368 4.97 -14.12 -16.91
N ALA A 369 5.28 -13.67 -15.69
CA ALA A 369 6.60 -13.90 -15.11
C ALA A 369 6.87 -15.41 -14.92
N LEU A 370 5.91 -16.17 -14.39
CA LEU A 370 6.04 -17.62 -14.22
C LEU A 370 6.25 -18.35 -15.55
N ASP A 371 5.50 -17.97 -16.59
CA ASP A 371 5.62 -18.52 -17.94
C ASP A 371 7.03 -18.28 -18.53
N ASN A 372 7.66 -17.17 -18.13
CA ASN A 372 9.04 -16.81 -18.50
C ASN A 372 10.12 -17.33 -17.54
N GLY A 373 9.77 -18.21 -16.60
CA GLY A 373 10.72 -18.83 -15.66
C GLY A 373 11.02 -17.99 -14.40
N GLY A 374 10.20 -16.98 -14.12
CA GLY A 374 10.31 -16.09 -12.97
C GLY A 374 10.96 -14.73 -13.29
N VAL A 375 11.23 -13.94 -12.25
CA VAL A 375 11.90 -12.64 -12.35
C VAL A 375 13.30 -12.74 -11.74
N ASP A 376 14.35 -12.54 -12.54
CA ASP A 376 15.73 -12.41 -12.06
C ASP A 376 16.21 -10.95 -12.05
N VAL A 377 15.39 -10.06 -11.49
CA VAL A 377 15.75 -8.64 -11.26
C VAL A 377 15.90 -8.40 -9.76
N PRO A 378 17.03 -7.81 -9.28
CA PRO A 378 17.18 -7.42 -7.89
C PRO A 378 16.06 -6.49 -7.45
N THR A 379 15.28 -6.91 -6.47
CA THR A 379 14.06 -6.20 -6.05
C THR A 379 14.06 -5.84 -4.56
N LEU A 380 13.78 -4.57 -4.26
CA LEU A 380 13.37 -4.10 -2.95
C LEU A 380 11.84 -3.92 -2.95
N ILE A 381 11.15 -4.58 -2.02
CA ILE A 381 9.70 -4.54 -1.84
C ILE A 381 9.37 -3.81 -0.54
N MET A 382 8.54 -2.77 -0.60
CA MET A 382 8.04 -2.07 0.59
C MET A 382 6.50 -2.03 0.56
N SER A 383 5.84 -2.41 1.65
CA SER A 383 4.38 -2.39 1.75
C SER A 383 3.94 -2.39 3.22
N GLY A 384 2.63 -2.29 3.45
CA GLY A 384 2.02 -2.27 4.77
C GLY A 384 1.10 -3.46 5.06
N TRP A 385 0.73 -3.62 6.32
CA TRP A 385 -0.33 -4.56 6.76
C TRP A 385 -1.72 -4.12 6.30
N PHE A 386 -1.94 -2.81 6.20
CA PHE A 386 -3.20 -2.16 5.85
C PHE A 386 -3.11 -1.51 4.46
N ASP A 387 -2.21 -2.00 3.62
CA ASP A 387 -2.09 -1.56 2.23
C ASP A 387 -3.27 -2.08 1.41
N ASP A 388 -4.00 -1.17 0.76
CA ASP A 388 -5.11 -1.47 -0.13
C ASP A 388 -4.76 -2.48 -1.21
N ASN A 389 -3.52 -2.49 -1.67
CA ASN A 389 -2.98 -3.42 -2.65
C ASN A 389 -2.12 -4.52 -2.01
N GLY A 390 -2.43 -4.86 -0.76
CA GLY A 390 -1.66 -5.81 0.03
C GLY A 390 -1.53 -7.17 -0.63
N MET A 391 -2.51 -7.59 -1.45
CA MET A 391 -2.51 -8.85 -2.20
C MET A 391 -1.56 -8.83 -3.40
N GLY A 392 -1.42 -7.71 -4.10
CA GLY A 392 -0.39 -7.56 -5.14
C GLY A 392 1.02 -7.66 -4.59
N THR A 393 1.26 -7.02 -3.46
CA THR A 393 2.52 -7.22 -2.72
C THR A 393 2.69 -8.69 -2.33
N THR A 394 1.63 -9.40 -1.91
CA THR A 394 1.72 -10.83 -1.59
C THR A 394 2.15 -11.66 -2.80
N GLN A 395 1.64 -11.38 -4.01
CA GLN A 395 2.13 -12.00 -5.25
C GLN A 395 3.61 -11.70 -5.49
N ALA A 396 4.05 -10.47 -5.26
CA ALA A 396 5.46 -10.09 -5.42
C ALA A 396 6.38 -10.83 -4.41
N LEU A 397 5.90 -11.03 -3.18
CA LEU A 397 6.60 -11.83 -2.17
C LEU A 397 6.69 -13.30 -2.58
N ASP A 398 5.61 -13.87 -3.12
CA ASP A 398 5.59 -15.26 -3.59
C ASP A 398 6.51 -15.46 -4.81
N LEU A 399 6.49 -14.53 -5.76
CA LEU A 399 7.31 -14.59 -6.98
C LEU A 399 8.82 -14.50 -6.68
N THR A 400 9.19 -13.73 -5.65
CA THR A 400 10.60 -13.52 -5.28
C THR A 400 11.11 -14.41 -4.16
N LYS A 401 10.30 -15.35 -3.64
CA LYS A 401 10.66 -16.11 -2.44
C LYS A 401 11.95 -16.92 -2.57
N GLU A 402 12.26 -17.40 -3.78
CA GLU A 402 13.46 -18.18 -4.11
C GLU A 402 14.61 -17.32 -4.69
N ALA A 403 14.53 -16.00 -4.57
CA ALA A 403 15.57 -15.10 -5.07
C ALA A 403 16.94 -15.41 -4.44
N LYS A 404 17.99 -15.36 -5.26
CA LYS A 404 19.37 -15.60 -4.80
C LYS A 404 19.74 -14.60 -3.67
N PRO A 405 20.58 -15.00 -2.70
CA PRO A 405 21.00 -14.13 -1.61
C PRO A 405 21.47 -12.75 -2.10
N GLY A 406 21.05 -11.72 -1.36
CA GLY A 406 21.30 -10.32 -1.69
C GLY A 406 20.36 -9.73 -2.74
N ARG A 407 19.76 -10.50 -3.64
CA ARG A 407 18.90 -9.96 -4.72
C ARG A 407 17.47 -9.59 -4.30
N ARG A 408 17.12 -9.79 -3.03
CA ARG A 408 15.80 -9.50 -2.49
C ARG A 408 15.92 -8.76 -1.17
N LYS A 409 15.16 -7.68 -1.04
CA LYS A 409 14.95 -6.94 0.20
C LYS A 409 13.45 -6.71 0.37
N VAL A 410 12.92 -6.96 1.55
CA VAL A 410 11.51 -6.78 1.89
C VAL A 410 11.43 -5.93 3.15
N ILE A 411 10.59 -4.91 3.15
CA ILE A 411 10.33 -4.03 4.31
C ILE A 411 8.81 -3.91 4.48
N LEU A 412 8.28 -4.46 5.56
CA LEU A 412 6.83 -4.49 5.81
C LEU A 412 6.49 -3.81 7.14
N GLY A 413 5.76 -2.69 7.07
CA GLY A 413 5.36 -1.91 8.24
C GLY A 413 3.87 -1.95 8.54
N PRO A 414 3.42 -1.35 9.67
CA PRO A 414 2.01 -1.25 10.02
C PRO A 414 1.36 -0.05 9.32
N TRP A 415 1.48 -0.02 8.01
CA TRP A 415 1.11 1.14 7.19
C TRP A 415 -0.09 0.85 6.32
N LYS A 416 -0.76 1.93 5.91
CA LYS A 416 -1.80 1.94 4.89
C LYS A 416 -1.23 2.09 3.47
N HIS A 417 -2.06 2.37 2.46
CA HIS A 417 -1.61 2.47 1.07
C HIS A 417 -0.63 3.64 0.83
N SER A 418 -0.70 4.70 1.63
CA SER A 418 0.30 5.77 1.61
C SER A 418 1.67 5.38 2.16
N GLY A 419 1.83 4.15 2.66
CA GLY A 419 3.07 3.66 3.25
C GLY A 419 3.41 4.38 4.56
N ASN A 420 4.70 4.50 4.82
CA ASN A 420 5.31 5.04 6.04
C ASN A 420 4.91 6.48 6.37
N ALA A 421 3.70 6.69 6.89
CA ALA A 421 3.12 8.03 7.02
C ALA A 421 2.27 8.26 8.29
N ASP A 422 1.91 7.23 9.05
CA ASP A 422 0.93 7.35 10.15
C ASP A 422 1.33 6.51 11.37
N TYR A 423 1.13 7.04 12.58
CA TYR A 423 1.26 6.30 13.86
C TYR A 423 -0.07 5.74 14.37
N ASP A 424 -1.17 6.25 13.84
CA ASP A 424 -2.54 5.95 14.25
C ASP A 424 -3.37 5.81 12.98
N ILE A 425 -4.12 4.71 12.86
CA ILE A 425 -5.04 4.48 11.75
C ILE A 425 -6.40 4.20 12.36
N HIS A 426 -7.37 5.08 12.10
CA HIS A 426 -8.76 4.91 12.55
C HIS A 426 -8.88 4.68 14.07
N GLY A 427 -8.12 5.47 14.85
CA GLY A 427 -8.09 5.35 16.31
C GLY A 427 -7.32 4.13 16.84
N VAL A 428 -6.79 3.27 15.96
CA VAL A 428 -5.93 2.14 16.34
C VAL A 428 -4.47 2.58 16.31
N TYR A 429 -3.78 2.34 17.43
CA TYR A 429 -2.40 2.71 17.61
C TYR A 429 -1.44 1.69 16.97
N MET A 430 -0.57 2.15 16.06
CA MET A 430 0.37 1.29 15.32
C MET A 430 1.70 1.08 16.03
N GLY A 431 2.04 1.90 17.04
CA GLY A 431 3.30 1.83 17.77
C GLY A 431 4.24 3.02 17.51
N ASP A 432 4.95 3.50 18.53
CA ASP A 432 5.85 4.67 18.43
C ASP A 432 7.04 4.44 17.47
N ASN A 433 7.36 3.18 17.16
CA ASN A 433 8.41 2.78 16.23
C ASN A 433 7.87 2.38 14.84
N ALA A 434 6.57 2.57 14.57
CA ALA A 434 5.94 2.23 13.29
C ALA A 434 6.59 2.93 12.09
N ILE A 435 7.08 4.16 12.28
CA ILE A 435 7.66 4.98 11.22
C ILE A 435 9.19 4.88 11.20
N ARG A 436 9.74 4.78 9.99
CA ARG A 436 11.18 4.73 9.69
C ARG A 436 11.63 5.89 8.83
N TYR A 437 12.74 6.52 9.19
CA TYR A 437 13.28 7.66 8.43
C TYR A 437 14.38 7.25 7.43
N ASP A 438 14.77 5.98 7.40
CA ASP A 438 15.87 5.44 6.59
C ASP A 438 15.42 4.72 5.30
N LEU A 439 14.11 4.66 5.02
CA LEU A 439 13.59 3.91 3.87
C LEU A 439 14.14 4.43 2.54
N ASP A 440 14.13 5.74 2.34
CA ASP A 440 14.62 6.36 1.11
C ASP A 440 16.14 6.20 0.95
N LEU A 441 16.90 6.25 2.04
CA LEU A 441 18.32 5.87 2.03
C LEU A 441 18.52 4.46 1.46
N GLN A 442 17.72 3.49 1.91
CA GLN A 442 17.82 2.11 1.42
C GLN A 442 17.50 2.01 -0.08
N TYR A 443 16.53 2.77 -0.60
CA TYR A 443 16.23 2.78 -2.04
C TYR A 443 17.42 3.28 -2.86
N PHE A 444 18.07 4.35 -2.41
CA PHE A 444 19.29 4.87 -3.07
C PHE A 444 20.45 3.87 -3.00
N LEU A 445 20.67 3.24 -1.85
CA LEU A 445 21.71 2.22 -1.72
C LEU A 445 21.44 1.02 -2.61
N TRP A 446 20.17 0.61 -2.75
CA TRP A 446 19.75 -0.47 -3.65
C TRP A 446 20.14 -0.16 -5.10
N PHE A 447 19.81 1.03 -5.59
CA PHE A 447 20.18 1.43 -6.95
C PHE A 447 21.70 1.60 -7.13
N GLN A 448 22.42 2.21 -6.19
CA GLN A 448 23.88 2.25 -6.26
C GLN A 448 24.51 0.86 -6.35
N ARG A 449 23.98 -0.12 -5.60
CA ARG A 449 24.50 -1.48 -5.64
C ARG A 449 24.28 -2.14 -6.99
N TYR A 450 23.07 -2.06 -7.53
CA TYR A 450 22.68 -2.86 -8.70
C TYR A 450 22.80 -2.14 -10.04
N LEU A 451 22.81 -0.81 -10.05
CA LEU A 451 23.05 -0.01 -11.26
C LEU A 451 24.53 0.40 -11.37
N GLU A 452 25.16 0.81 -10.28
CA GLU A 452 26.55 1.30 -10.31
C GLU A 452 27.59 0.27 -9.81
N GLY A 453 27.15 -0.86 -9.25
CA GLY A 453 28.05 -1.89 -8.74
C GLY A 453 28.76 -1.54 -7.43
N ILE A 454 28.38 -0.45 -6.76
CA ILE A 454 29.03 0.04 -5.54
C ILE A 454 28.79 -0.95 -4.38
N GLU A 455 29.85 -1.38 -3.71
CA GLU A 455 29.78 -2.25 -2.54
C GLU A 455 29.44 -1.48 -1.25
N ASN A 456 28.20 -1.01 -1.16
CA ASN A 456 27.70 -0.27 0.02
C ASN A 456 27.12 -1.17 1.13
N GLY A 457 26.98 -2.47 0.87
CA GLY A 457 26.55 -3.49 1.83
C GLY A 457 25.04 -3.70 1.97
N ILE A 458 24.21 -3.00 1.19
CA ILE A 458 22.74 -3.19 1.23
C ILE A 458 22.33 -4.63 0.92
N ASP A 459 23.06 -5.29 0.02
CA ASP A 459 22.86 -6.69 -0.40
C ASP A 459 23.28 -7.72 0.66
N ARG A 460 23.82 -7.26 1.79
CA ARG A 460 24.18 -8.09 2.96
C ARG A 460 23.32 -7.81 4.18
N THR A 461 22.39 -6.86 4.09
CA THR A 461 21.40 -6.61 5.15
C THR A 461 20.36 -7.75 5.17
N ALA A 462 19.55 -7.81 6.22
CA ALA A 462 18.52 -8.84 6.35
C ALA A 462 17.57 -8.83 5.13
N PRO A 463 17.30 -9.98 4.48
CA PRO A 463 16.39 -10.03 3.33
C PRO A 463 14.98 -9.56 3.64
N VAL A 464 14.49 -9.78 4.86
CA VAL A 464 13.17 -9.36 5.31
C VAL A 464 13.29 -8.55 6.60
N GLU A 465 12.69 -7.37 6.61
CA GLU A 465 12.47 -6.53 7.78
C GLU A 465 10.97 -6.30 7.93
N TYR A 466 10.43 -6.54 9.12
CA TYR A 466 8.99 -6.44 9.34
C TYR A 466 8.66 -5.92 10.74
N PHE A 467 7.52 -5.24 10.89
CA PHE A 467 7.08 -4.69 12.16
C PHE A 467 5.97 -5.52 12.82
N THR A 468 6.17 -5.93 14.07
CA THR A 468 5.13 -6.64 14.84
C THR A 468 4.29 -5.68 15.67
N LEU A 469 3.02 -5.53 15.31
CA LEU A 469 2.01 -4.77 16.07
C LEU A 469 1.84 -5.36 17.48
N GLY A 470 1.69 -4.50 18.48
CA GLY A 470 1.61 -4.89 19.89
C GLY A 470 2.96 -5.04 20.59
N GLN A 471 4.02 -5.44 19.86
CA GLN A 471 5.41 -5.43 20.37
C GLN A 471 6.14 -4.11 20.11
N ASN A 472 5.62 -3.27 19.20
CA ASN A 472 6.24 -2.01 18.80
C ASN A 472 7.70 -2.18 18.32
N GLN A 473 7.96 -3.24 17.56
CA GLN A 473 9.30 -3.70 17.23
C GLN A 473 9.45 -4.07 15.76
N TRP A 474 10.53 -3.57 15.14
CA TRP A 474 11.05 -4.08 13.88
C TRP A 474 11.90 -5.32 14.12
N LYS A 475 11.62 -6.38 13.36
CA LYS A 475 12.31 -7.66 13.36
C LYS A 475 12.96 -7.93 12.00
N GLN A 476 13.89 -8.88 11.98
CA GLN A 476 14.62 -9.31 10.80
C GLN A 476 14.43 -10.80 10.57
N SER A 477 14.36 -11.23 9.32
CA SER A 477 14.35 -12.66 8.95
C SER A 477 15.01 -12.90 7.58
N GLN A 478 15.42 -14.14 7.34
CA GLN A 478 15.94 -14.57 6.04
C GLN A 478 14.85 -14.79 4.99
N GLN A 479 13.59 -14.99 5.41
CA GLN A 479 12.47 -15.27 4.53
C GLN A 479 11.16 -14.69 5.06
N TRP A 480 10.15 -14.68 4.20
CA TRP A 480 8.76 -14.35 4.56
C TRP A 480 7.83 -15.50 4.13
N PRO A 481 6.98 -16.01 5.03
CA PRO A 481 6.95 -15.75 6.48
C PRO A 481 8.26 -16.14 7.18
N PRO A 482 8.55 -15.59 8.38
CA PRO A 482 9.80 -15.87 9.09
C PRO A 482 9.99 -17.35 9.40
N GLU A 483 11.23 -17.82 9.35
CA GLU A 483 11.63 -19.22 9.52
C GLU A 483 11.27 -19.84 10.87
N GLN A 484 11.15 -19.02 11.93
CA GLN A 484 10.75 -19.46 13.26
C GLN A 484 9.24 -19.68 13.42
N THR A 485 8.44 -19.38 12.39
CA THR A 485 6.99 -19.57 12.45
C THR A 485 6.60 -21.04 12.32
N GLN A 486 5.52 -21.43 12.98
CA GLN A 486 4.91 -22.75 12.87
C GLN A 486 3.42 -22.59 12.54
N PRO A 487 2.82 -23.47 11.72
CA PRO A 487 1.38 -23.42 11.49
C PRO A 487 0.61 -23.61 12.79
N LEU A 488 -0.22 -22.63 13.15
CA LEU A 488 -1.21 -22.74 14.22
C LEU A 488 -2.59 -22.89 13.59
N THR A 489 -3.34 -23.90 14.02
CA THR A 489 -4.67 -24.21 13.49
C THR A 489 -5.73 -24.02 14.56
N LEU A 490 -6.80 -23.30 14.20
CA LEU A 490 -8.04 -23.20 14.96
C LEU A 490 -9.20 -23.69 14.09
N TYR A 491 -9.93 -24.69 14.57
CA TYR A 491 -11.12 -25.21 13.92
C TYR A 491 -12.35 -24.43 14.34
N LEU A 492 -13.28 -24.25 13.42
CA LEU A 492 -14.62 -23.77 13.75
C LEU A 492 -15.37 -24.90 14.46
N SER A 493 -16.07 -24.56 15.54
CA SER A 493 -16.82 -25.47 16.40
C SER A 493 -18.03 -24.75 17.01
N GLY A 494 -18.89 -25.50 17.69
CA GLY A 494 -20.11 -24.98 18.32
C GLY A 494 -21.31 -25.04 17.38
N LYS A 495 -22.34 -24.24 17.64
CA LYS A 495 -23.54 -24.15 16.81
C LYS A 495 -24.23 -22.81 17.04
N ASP A 496 -25.17 -22.44 16.19
CA ASP A 496 -25.91 -21.18 16.33
C ASP A 496 -24.93 -19.98 16.37
N ALA A 497 -23.98 -19.96 15.43
CA ALA A 497 -22.87 -18.99 15.39
C ALA A 497 -23.29 -17.57 14.95
N ASN A 498 -24.56 -17.31 14.65
CA ASN A 498 -25.00 -15.99 14.23
C ASN A 498 -24.81 -14.97 15.35
N THR A 499 -24.23 -13.81 15.00
CA THR A 499 -23.88 -12.70 15.89
C THR A 499 -22.77 -13.03 16.91
N ARG A 500 -22.14 -11.98 17.48
CA ARG A 500 -21.18 -12.10 18.59
C ARG A 500 -21.75 -12.69 19.89
N LEU A 501 -23.07 -12.82 19.99
CA LEU A 501 -23.76 -13.45 21.13
C LEU A 501 -24.11 -14.93 20.87
N GLY A 502 -23.84 -15.42 19.65
CA GLY A 502 -24.01 -16.83 19.29
C GLY A 502 -23.01 -17.76 20.00
N HIS A 503 -23.06 -19.05 19.64
CA HIS A 503 -22.23 -20.08 20.28
C HIS A 503 -21.17 -20.67 19.34
N GLY A 504 -20.72 -19.90 18.36
CA GLY A 504 -19.58 -20.25 17.50
C GLY A 504 -18.25 -20.06 18.22
N THR A 505 -17.40 -21.09 18.20
CA THR A 505 -16.09 -21.07 18.87
C THR A 505 -14.95 -21.42 17.92
N LEU A 506 -13.75 -20.98 18.27
CA LEU A 506 -12.50 -21.41 17.65
C LEU A 506 -11.74 -22.31 18.63
N THR A 507 -11.46 -23.55 18.23
CA THR A 507 -10.84 -24.58 19.08
C THR A 507 -9.61 -25.20 18.43
N PHE A 508 -8.65 -25.66 19.22
CA PHE A 508 -7.46 -26.36 18.70
C PHE A 508 -7.79 -27.78 18.21
N GLU A 509 -8.87 -28.38 18.71
CA GLU A 509 -9.35 -29.70 18.33
C GLU A 509 -10.59 -29.57 17.45
N LYS A 510 -10.62 -30.36 16.37
CA LYS A 510 -11.78 -30.43 15.48
C LYS A 510 -12.92 -31.18 16.17
N GLU A 511 -14.12 -30.63 16.09
CA GLU A 511 -15.33 -31.28 16.61
C GLU A 511 -15.62 -32.61 15.88
N ALA A 512 -16.05 -33.62 16.64
CA ALA A 512 -16.29 -34.96 16.10
C ALA A 512 -17.58 -35.06 15.28
N ALA A 513 -18.61 -34.31 15.65
CA ALA A 513 -19.88 -34.26 14.94
C ALA A 513 -19.84 -33.19 13.85
N ALA A 514 -20.49 -33.46 12.72
CA ALA A 514 -20.70 -32.43 11.70
C ALA A 514 -21.85 -31.51 12.14
N VAL A 515 -21.61 -30.20 12.10
CA VAL A 515 -22.56 -29.14 12.41
C VAL A 515 -22.63 -28.19 11.20
N LYS A 516 -23.74 -27.47 11.08
CA LYS A 516 -23.85 -26.37 10.13
C LYS A 516 -24.45 -25.15 10.80
N ASP A 517 -23.93 -23.99 10.44
CA ASP A 517 -24.51 -22.67 10.75
C ASP A 517 -25.03 -22.05 9.45
N THR A 518 -26.14 -21.31 9.52
CA THR A 518 -26.76 -20.69 8.33
C THR A 518 -26.66 -19.17 8.39
N LEU A 519 -26.09 -18.62 7.33
CA LEU A 519 -25.99 -17.21 7.02
C LEU A 519 -27.07 -16.88 5.97
N ILE A 520 -27.96 -15.95 6.30
CA ILE A 520 -28.95 -15.41 5.35
C ILE A 520 -28.40 -14.11 4.79
N TYR A 521 -28.20 -14.05 3.47
CA TYR A 521 -27.68 -12.88 2.78
C TYR A 521 -28.73 -12.28 1.85
N ASP A 522 -29.11 -11.03 2.10
CA ASP A 522 -29.94 -10.22 1.19
C ASP A 522 -29.07 -9.14 0.54
N PRO A 523 -28.86 -9.15 -0.79
CA PRO A 523 -28.10 -8.12 -1.49
C PRO A 523 -28.65 -6.69 -1.33
N LYS A 524 -29.91 -6.54 -0.89
CA LYS A 524 -30.53 -5.23 -0.59
C LYS A 524 -30.21 -4.70 0.80
N ASN A 525 -29.63 -5.53 1.67
CA ASN A 525 -29.17 -5.16 3.00
C ASN A 525 -27.78 -5.78 3.25
N PRO A 526 -26.75 -5.36 2.50
CA PRO A 526 -25.42 -5.95 2.60
C PRO A 526 -24.71 -5.53 3.89
N ALA A 527 -23.97 -6.47 4.48
CA ALA A 527 -22.91 -6.19 5.45
C ALA A 527 -21.90 -5.15 4.91
N VAL A 528 -21.37 -4.32 5.81
CA VAL A 528 -20.51 -3.15 5.52
C VAL A 528 -19.02 -3.46 5.76
N ASN A 529 -18.14 -2.94 4.90
CA ASN A 529 -16.74 -2.66 5.23
C ASN A 529 -16.64 -1.23 5.75
N ILE A 530 -16.19 -1.05 6.99
CA ILE A 530 -16.22 0.26 7.66
C ILE A 530 -15.05 1.12 7.15
N ILE A 531 -15.32 1.92 6.12
CA ILE A 531 -14.41 2.92 5.52
C ILE A 531 -15.23 4.10 5.00
N ASP A 532 -14.57 5.23 4.76
CA ASP A 532 -15.07 6.27 3.86
C ASP A 532 -14.45 6.07 2.47
N MET A 533 -15.30 5.82 1.47
CA MET A 533 -14.89 5.69 0.08
C MET A 533 -14.09 6.91 -0.44
N SER A 534 -14.34 8.10 0.10
CA SER A 534 -13.65 9.33 -0.27
C SER A 534 -12.20 9.40 0.24
N GLU A 535 -11.86 8.63 1.28
CA GLU A 535 -10.48 8.53 1.77
C GLU A 535 -9.58 7.77 0.79
N ASN A 536 -10.19 6.94 -0.07
CA ASN A 536 -9.47 6.03 -0.98
C ASN A 536 -8.43 5.20 -0.21
N GLU A 537 -8.86 4.65 0.93
CA GLU A 537 -8.16 3.64 1.73
C GLU A 537 -9.18 2.51 2.01
N LEU A 538 -8.92 1.32 1.50
CA LEU A 538 -9.82 0.16 1.52
C LEU A 538 -9.53 -0.79 2.68
N GLU A 539 -8.27 -0.85 3.07
CA GLU A 539 -7.76 -1.71 4.12
C GLU A 539 -7.37 -0.88 5.33
N VAL A 540 -8.24 -0.83 6.34
CA VAL A 540 -7.96 -0.14 7.61
C VAL A 540 -8.37 -1.01 8.79
N PRO A 541 -7.66 -0.91 9.94
CA PRO A 541 -8.14 -1.50 11.17
C PRO A 541 -9.30 -0.67 11.70
N GLU A 542 -10.39 -1.32 12.12
CA GLU A 542 -11.60 -0.64 12.58
C GLU A 542 -12.37 -1.51 13.58
N ASP A 543 -13.21 -0.91 14.41
CA ASP A 543 -14.03 -1.60 15.41
C ASP A 543 -15.31 -2.20 14.80
N TYR A 544 -15.33 -3.53 14.68
CA TYR A 544 -16.47 -4.31 14.17
C TYR A 544 -17.45 -4.76 15.26
N THR A 545 -17.26 -4.35 16.52
CA THR A 545 -18.09 -4.78 17.66
C THR A 545 -19.60 -4.66 17.40
N GLU A 546 -20.03 -3.55 16.80
CA GLU A 546 -21.44 -3.32 16.49
C GLU A 546 -21.91 -4.09 15.27
N GLN A 547 -21.08 -4.22 14.23
CA GLN A 547 -21.44 -4.98 13.02
C GLN A 547 -21.62 -6.46 13.31
N GLU A 548 -20.80 -7.01 14.21
CA GLU A 548 -20.90 -8.41 14.63
C GLU A 548 -22.19 -8.72 15.42
N LYS A 549 -23.05 -7.75 15.72
CA LYS A 549 -24.39 -8.00 16.28
C LYS A 549 -25.44 -8.36 15.22
N GLN A 550 -25.13 -8.13 13.94
CA GLN A 550 -26.06 -8.37 12.85
C GLN A 550 -26.20 -9.86 12.57
N THR A 551 -27.40 -10.29 12.16
CA THR A 551 -27.73 -11.72 11.98
C THR A 551 -27.10 -12.33 10.73
N ASP A 552 -26.65 -11.50 9.79
CA ASP A 552 -25.90 -11.87 8.58
C ASP A 552 -24.38 -11.98 8.82
N TYR A 553 -23.99 -12.25 10.08
CA TYR A 553 -22.63 -12.51 10.51
C TYR A 553 -22.59 -13.83 11.28
N LEU A 554 -21.76 -14.76 10.83
CA LEU A 554 -21.36 -15.91 11.64
C LEU A 554 -20.07 -15.56 12.38
N VAL A 555 -20.07 -15.68 13.71
CA VAL A 555 -18.97 -15.26 14.57
C VAL A 555 -18.43 -16.46 15.35
N TYR A 556 -17.15 -16.75 15.15
CA TYR A 556 -16.42 -17.80 15.85
C TYR A 556 -15.29 -17.18 16.66
N THR A 557 -15.31 -17.36 17.98
CA THR A 557 -14.33 -16.72 18.88
C THR A 557 -13.57 -17.78 19.70
N SER A 558 -12.25 -17.61 19.86
CA SER A 558 -11.48 -18.46 20.75
C SER A 558 -11.84 -18.23 22.22
N GLU A 559 -11.46 -19.16 23.10
CA GLU A 559 -11.32 -18.84 24.53
C GLU A 559 -10.27 -17.72 24.73
N PRO A 560 -10.26 -17.00 25.89
CA PRO A 560 -9.19 -16.07 26.19
C PRO A 560 -7.86 -16.79 26.06
N LEU A 561 -6.93 -16.19 25.34
CA LEU A 561 -5.63 -16.78 25.11
C LEU A 561 -4.90 -16.91 26.45
N LYS A 562 -4.28 -18.07 26.66
CA LYS A 562 -3.54 -18.38 27.90
C LYS A 562 -2.14 -17.77 27.90
N GLU A 563 -1.64 -17.47 26.71
CA GLU A 563 -0.33 -16.90 26.40
C GLU A 563 -0.47 -16.05 25.13
N ASP A 564 0.52 -15.21 24.86
CA ASP A 564 0.54 -14.39 23.65
C ASP A 564 0.66 -15.28 22.41
N ILE A 565 -0.11 -14.96 21.37
CA ILE A 565 0.04 -15.56 20.04
C ILE A 565 0.46 -14.45 19.07
N ILE A 566 1.60 -14.64 18.41
CA ILE A 566 2.11 -13.70 17.41
C ILE A 566 1.85 -14.29 16.04
N MET A 567 0.84 -13.79 15.33
CA MET A 567 0.60 -14.15 13.94
C MET A 567 1.52 -13.33 13.05
N THR A 568 2.35 -13.99 12.22
CA THR A 568 3.23 -13.32 11.26
C THR A 568 3.16 -14.01 9.90
N GLY A 569 2.36 -13.44 8.99
CA GLY A 569 2.06 -13.99 7.67
C GLY A 569 0.61 -13.71 7.26
N ASP A 570 0.13 -14.44 6.27
CA ASP A 570 -1.28 -14.52 5.90
C ASP A 570 -1.96 -15.74 6.53
N ALA A 571 -3.26 -15.65 6.81
CA ALA A 571 -4.06 -16.78 7.24
C ALA A 571 -4.71 -17.47 6.03
N LYS A 572 -4.82 -18.80 6.11
CA LYS A 572 -5.61 -19.62 5.20
C LYS A 572 -6.87 -20.08 5.92
N VAL A 573 -8.02 -19.56 5.49
CA VAL A 573 -9.33 -19.91 6.02
C VAL A 573 -9.96 -20.94 5.11
N ARG A 574 -10.01 -22.20 5.55
CA ARG A 574 -10.66 -23.29 4.82
C ARG A 574 -12.09 -23.45 5.29
N LEU A 575 -13.04 -23.33 4.36
CA LEU A 575 -14.48 -23.39 4.62
C LEU A 575 -15.15 -24.45 3.75
N TYR A 576 -16.32 -24.92 4.18
CA TYR A 576 -17.15 -25.88 3.45
C TYR A 576 -18.55 -25.28 3.29
N VAL A 577 -18.79 -24.71 2.12
CA VAL A 577 -19.92 -23.80 1.88
C VAL A 577 -20.98 -24.51 1.04
N GLN A 578 -22.23 -24.39 1.44
CA GLN A 578 -23.40 -24.86 0.71
C GLN A 578 -24.34 -23.68 0.53
N SER A 579 -25.03 -23.60 -0.60
CA SER A 579 -26.01 -22.55 -0.86
C SER A 579 -27.20 -23.08 -1.66
N ASP A 580 -28.32 -22.36 -1.60
CA ASP A 580 -29.53 -22.59 -2.41
C ASP A 580 -29.58 -21.71 -3.68
N VAL A 581 -28.65 -20.78 -3.83
CA VAL A 581 -28.47 -19.91 -5.00
C VAL A 581 -27.30 -20.39 -5.88
N PRO A 582 -27.26 -20.02 -7.17
CA PRO A 582 -26.21 -20.49 -8.09
C PRO A 582 -24.84 -19.81 -7.90
N ASP A 583 -24.78 -18.65 -7.25
CA ASP A 583 -23.55 -17.92 -6.94
C ASP A 583 -23.76 -17.08 -5.67
N THR A 584 -22.70 -16.80 -4.94
CA THR A 584 -22.66 -15.90 -3.78
C THR A 584 -21.20 -15.58 -3.45
N ASP A 585 -20.96 -14.60 -2.60
CA ASP A 585 -19.61 -14.31 -2.08
C ASP A 585 -19.47 -14.80 -0.64
N ILE A 586 -18.23 -15.10 -0.24
CA ILE A 586 -17.86 -15.37 1.14
C ILE A 586 -16.75 -14.41 1.52
N VAL A 587 -16.98 -13.65 2.59
CA VAL A 587 -16.02 -12.70 3.17
C VAL A 587 -15.66 -13.19 4.56
N VAL A 588 -14.37 -13.19 4.86
CA VAL A 588 -13.84 -13.53 6.18
C VAL A 588 -13.09 -12.34 6.76
N ARG A 589 -13.25 -12.11 8.07
CA ARG A 589 -12.51 -11.10 8.83
C ARG A 589 -11.89 -11.74 10.05
N LEU A 590 -10.59 -11.52 10.21
CA LEU A 590 -9.85 -11.86 11.42
C LEU A 590 -9.77 -10.62 12.30
N THR A 591 -10.32 -10.71 13.50
CA THR A 591 -10.30 -9.62 14.48
C THR A 591 -9.60 -10.04 15.77
N ARG A 592 -8.98 -9.05 16.43
CA ARG A 592 -8.48 -9.16 17.79
C ARG A 592 -9.54 -8.62 18.73
N VAL A 593 -9.96 -9.44 19.69
CA VAL A 593 -10.99 -9.06 20.65
C VAL A 593 -10.35 -8.77 22.00
N ASP A 594 -10.49 -7.54 22.47
CA ASP A 594 -10.00 -7.10 23.77
C ASP A 594 -10.85 -7.66 24.93
N GLU A 595 -10.33 -7.60 26.16
CA GLU A 595 -11.03 -8.13 27.35
C GLU A 595 -12.38 -7.44 27.62
N ASP A 596 -12.53 -6.19 27.19
CA ASP A 596 -13.79 -5.43 27.25
C ASP A 596 -14.77 -5.80 26.13
N GLY A 597 -14.34 -6.61 25.16
CA GLY A 597 -15.13 -7.10 24.05
C GLY A 597 -15.04 -6.27 22.77
N THR A 598 -14.21 -5.23 22.71
CA THR A 598 -13.89 -4.45 21.49
C THR A 598 -13.27 -5.38 20.45
N SER A 599 -13.70 -5.32 19.18
CA SER A 599 -13.32 -6.25 18.10
C SER A 599 -12.66 -5.51 16.94
N ILE A 600 -11.33 -5.45 16.93
CA ILE A 600 -10.58 -4.69 15.92
C ILE A 600 -10.20 -5.59 14.74
N LYS A 601 -10.62 -5.21 13.51
CA LYS A 601 -10.20 -5.88 12.26
C LYS A 601 -8.68 -5.75 12.06
N LEU A 602 -8.01 -6.86 11.77
CA LEU A 602 -6.58 -6.90 11.45
C LEU A 602 -6.29 -7.43 10.05
N ALA A 603 -7.10 -8.37 9.57
CA ALA A 603 -6.99 -8.89 8.21
C ALA A 603 -8.35 -9.37 7.72
N ASP A 604 -8.51 -9.42 6.40
CA ASP A 604 -9.67 -9.99 5.76
C ASP A 604 -9.28 -10.78 4.50
N GLY A 605 -10.25 -11.49 3.96
CA GLY A 605 -10.16 -12.15 2.67
C GLY A 605 -11.55 -12.39 2.13
N LEU A 606 -11.65 -12.65 0.83
CA LEU A 606 -12.93 -12.93 0.21
C LEU A 606 -12.78 -13.86 -1.00
N PHE A 607 -13.90 -14.45 -1.40
CA PHE A 607 -13.96 -15.38 -2.50
C PHE A 607 -15.37 -15.42 -3.11
N ASN A 608 -15.44 -15.37 -4.44
CA ASN A 608 -16.68 -15.57 -5.18
C ASN A 608 -16.86 -17.07 -5.53
N MET A 609 -18.00 -17.64 -5.16
CA MET A 609 -18.22 -19.09 -5.23
C MET A 609 -18.24 -19.66 -6.65
N LYS A 610 -18.55 -18.85 -7.68
CA LYS A 610 -18.51 -19.34 -9.07
C LYS A 610 -17.11 -19.71 -9.56
N PHE A 611 -16.06 -19.35 -8.81
CA PHE A 611 -14.66 -19.64 -9.15
C PHE A 611 -14.04 -20.76 -8.31
N VAL A 612 -14.87 -21.63 -7.71
CA VAL A 612 -14.39 -22.76 -6.88
C VAL A 612 -13.43 -23.71 -7.62
N GLU A 613 -13.49 -23.78 -8.95
CA GLU A 613 -12.61 -24.62 -9.79
C GLU A 613 -11.51 -23.83 -10.53
N GLY A 614 -11.33 -22.54 -10.22
CA GLY A 614 -10.38 -21.64 -10.88
C GLY A 614 -11.04 -20.34 -11.34
N PHE A 615 -10.23 -19.33 -11.69
CA PHE A 615 -10.73 -18.04 -12.18
C PHE A 615 -10.99 -18.01 -13.69
N ASP A 616 -10.43 -18.96 -14.45
CA ASP A 616 -10.48 -19.04 -15.92
C ASP A 616 -11.84 -19.49 -16.47
N HIS A 617 -12.72 -20.02 -15.62
CA HIS A 617 -14.07 -20.40 -16.00
C HIS A 617 -15.03 -20.33 -14.80
N LYS A 618 -16.33 -20.35 -15.08
CA LYS A 618 -17.39 -20.24 -14.06
C LYS A 618 -18.04 -21.59 -13.81
N VAL A 619 -18.13 -22.00 -12.54
CA VAL A 619 -18.86 -23.18 -12.08
C VAL A 619 -19.89 -22.76 -11.04
N TYR A 620 -21.17 -22.80 -11.43
CA TYR A 620 -22.26 -22.38 -10.54
C TYR A 620 -22.58 -23.44 -9.49
N MET A 621 -22.94 -22.98 -8.29
CA MET A 621 -23.33 -23.83 -7.19
C MET A 621 -24.59 -24.63 -7.52
N GLU A 622 -24.64 -25.85 -6.98
CA GLU A 622 -25.76 -26.75 -7.06
C GLU A 622 -26.42 -26.78 -5.69
N LYS A 623 -27.75 -26.70 -5.67
CA LYS A 623 -28.50 -26.76 -4.43
C LYS A 623 -28.13 -28.02 -3.65
N ASP A 624 -27.93 -27.86 -2.35
CA ASP A 624 -27.58 -28.91 -1.40
C ASP A 624 -26.18 -29.53 -1.56
N ARG A 625 -25.36 -29.11 -2.54
CA ARG A 625 -23.95 -29.53 -2.65
C ARG A 625 -23.04 -28.68 -1.75
N VAL A 626 -22.07 -29.32 -1.09
CA VAL A 626 -21.07 -28.67 -0.25
C VAL A 626 -19.77 -28.48 -1.03
N TYR A 627 -19.24 -27.27 -1.03
CA TYR A 627 -18.06 -26.84 -1.78
C TYR A 627 -16.92 -26.46 -0.82
N PRO A 628 -15.75 -27.13 -0.89
CA PRO A 628 -14.59 -26.72 -0.13
C PRO A 628 -13.92 -25.51 -0.81
N ILE A 629 -13.68 -24.44 -0.04
CA ILE A 629 -12.90 -23.28 -0.48
C ILE A 629 -11.77 -22.98 0.49
N THR A 630 -10.74 -22.29 0.01
CA THR A 630 -9.69 -21.72 0.86
C THR A 630 -9.54 -20.25 0.52
N ILE A 631 -9.74 -19.40 1.52
CA ILE A 631 -9.60 -17.96 1.40
C ILE A 631 -8.27 -17.57 2.05
N ARG A 632 -7.40 -16.90 1.29
CA ARG A 632 -6.17 -16.31 1.81
C ARG A 632 -6.47 -14.89 2.29
N THR A 633 -6.07 -14.56 3.51
CA THR A 633 -6.26 -13.20 4.03
C THR A 633 -5.14 -12.27 3.58
N THR A 634 -5.32 -10.97 3.79
CA THR A 634 -4.21 -10.03 3.84
C THR A 634 -3.17 -10.46 4.89
N LYS A 635 -1.91 -10.08 4.64
CA LYS A 635 -0.74 -10.43 5.45
C LYS A 635 -0.55 -9.42 6.59
N LEU A 636 -0.12 -9.88 7.77
CA LEU A 636 0.25 -9.01 8.87
C LEU A 636 1.31 -9.62 9.80
N SER A 637 1.84 -8.80 10.72
CA SER A 637 2.49 -9.28 11.94
C SER A 637 1.88 -8.59 13.17
N ALA A 638 1.18 -9.34 14.03
CA ALA A 638 0.54 -8.78 15.22
C ALA A 638 0.48 -9.75 16.39
N VAL A 639 0.56 -9.19 17.59
CA VAL A 639 0.31 -9.90 18.85
C VAL A 639 -1.18 -9.90 19.17
N PHE A 640 -1.70 -11.10 19.42
CA PHE A 640 -2.89 -11.38 20.19
C PHE A 640 -2.43 -11.72 21.60
N ALA A 641 -2.52 -10.77 22.51
CA ALA A 641 -2.02 -10.88 23.87
C ALA A 641 -2.84 -11.89 24.69
N LYS A 642 -2.21 -12.45 25.72
CA LYS A 642 -2.88 -13.21 26.77
C LYS A 642 -4.10 -12.43 27.30
N GLY A 643 -5.22 -13.12 27.46
CA GLY A 643 -6.50 -12.53 27.87
C GLY A 643 -7.37 -12.06 26.70
N GLN A 644 -6.77 -11.63 25.58
CA GLN A 644 -7.51 -11.34 24.35
C GLN A 644 -8.01 -12.61 23.68
N ARG A 645 -8.82 -12.46 22.63
CA ARG A 645 -9.32 -13.58 21.82
C ARG A 645 -9.03 -13.34 20.35
N ILE A 646 -8.88 -14.44 19.61
CA ILE A 646 -8.90 -14.45 18.15
C ILE A 646 -10.35 -14.68 17.73
N ARG A 647 -10.87 -13.86 16.81
CA ARG A 647 -12.21 -14.02 16.25
C ARG A 647 -12.16 -14.08 14.74
N LEU A 648 -12.93 -15.00 14.19
CA LEU A 648 -13.26 -15.08 12.77
C LEU A 648 -14.72 -14.75 12.59
N THR A 649 -14.96 -13.76 11.75
CA THR A 649 -16.30 -13.40 11.29
C THR A 649 -16.43 -13.83 9.83
N VAL A 650 -17.54 -14.49 9.50
CA VAL A 650 -17.90 -14.90 8.12
C VAL A 650 -19.20 -14.22 7.73
N THR A 651 -19.22 -13.55 6.58
CA THR A 651 -20.41 -12.95 5.97
C THR A 651 -20.36 -13.14 4.44
N SER A 652 -21.35 -12.63 3.72
CA SER A 652 -21.47 -12.78 2.25
C SER A 652 -21.46 -11.45 1.49
N SER A 653 -21.12 -10.36 2.18
CA SER A 653 -20.92 -9.06 1.56
C SER A 653 -20.04 -8.14 2.39
N ALA A 654 -19.49 -7.12 1.74
CA ALA A 654 -18.76 -6.04 2.40
C ALA A 654 -18.92 -4.79 1.52
N VAL A 655 -20.09 -4.13 1.57
CA VAL A 655 -20.32 -2.88 0.83
C VAL A 655 -19.26 -1.84 1.22
N ASN A 656 -18.88 -0.97 0.29
CA ASN A 656 -17.68 -0.11 0.30
C ASN A 656 -16.38 -0.85 -0.05
N PHE A 657 -16.30 -2.17 0.10
CA PHE A 657 -15.16 -2.94 -0.39
C PHE A 657 -15.46 -3.65 -1.70
N ILE A 658 -16.57 -4.39 -1.75
CA ILE A 658 -17.05 -5.14 -2.93
C ILE A 658 -18.48 -4.75 -3.28
N PHE A 659 -18.84 -4.84 -4.56
CA PHE A 659 -20.25 -4.73 -4.94
C PHE A 659 -21.04 -5.93 -4.41
N PRO A 660 -22.24 -5.72 -3.83
CA PRO A 660 -23.10 -6.82 -3.40
C PRO A 660 -23.36 -7.81 -4.55
N ASN A 661 -23.03 -9.09 -4.34
CA ASN A 661 -23.33 -10.16 -5.27
C ASN A 661 -24.86 -10.36 -5.34
N PRO A 662 -25.49 -10.33 -6.53
CA PRO A 662 -26.95 -10.46 -6.63
C PRO A 662 -27.47 -11.88 -6.41
N ASN A 663 -26.59 -12.85 -6.18
CA ASN A 663 -26.89 -14.27 -5.99
C ASN A 663 -27.52 -14.92 -7.23
N THR A 664 -27.13 -14.48 -8.43
CA THR A 664 -27.70 -14.98 -9.70
C THR A 664 -26.59 -15.34 -10.70
N LYS A 665 -26.93 -16.16 -11.71
CA LYS A 665 -25.98 -16.50 -12.79
C LYS A 665 -25.57 -15.30 -13.64
N GLU A 666 -26.40 -14.27 -13.71
CA GLU A 666 -26.12 -13.02 -14.42
C GLU A 666 -25.05 -12.16 -13.72
N GLY A 667 -24.66 -12.51 -12.48
CA GLY A 667 -23.61 -11.81 -11.75
C GLY A 667 -23.86 -10.30 -11.69
N PHE A 668 -22.80 -9.50 -11.83
CA PHE A 668 -22.89 -8.03 -11.74
C PHE A 668 -23.71 -7.35 -12.86
N SER A 669 -24.10 -8.08 -13.90
CA SER A 669 -25.04 -7.60 -14.93
C SER A 669 -26.51 -7.72 -14.50
N SER A 670 -26.80 -8.47 -13.43
CA SER A 670 -28.16 -8.72 -12.97
C SER A 670 -28.84 -7.46 -12.46
N MET A 671 -30.09 -7.26 -12.89
CA MET A 671 -31.03 -6.28 -12.32
C MET A 671 -31.91 -6.85 -11.21
N LYS A 672 -31.81 -8.16 -10.97
CA LYS A 672 -32.58 -8.89 -9.96
C LYS A 672 -31.65 -9.45 -8.90
N THR A 673 -32.12 -9.51 -7.67
CA THR A 673 -31.40 -10.12 -6.56
C THR A 673 -32.19 -11.29 -6.01
N GLN A 674 -31.48 -12.26 -5.43
CA GLN A 674 -32.06 -13.37 -4.68
C GLN A 674 -31.50 -13.36 -3.26
N ILE A 675 -32.30 -13.78 -2.28
CA ILE A 675 -31.79 -14.03 -0.93
C ILE A 675 -31.09 -15.39 -0.95
N ALA A 676 -29.87 -15.44 -0.42
CA ALA A 676 -29.09 -16.66 -0.31
C ALA A 676 -29.15 -17.22 1.11
N HIS A 677 -29.32 -18.53 1.23
CA HIS A 677 -29.19 -19.28 2.48
C HIS A 677 -27.88 -20.07 2.48
N ASN A 678 -26.80 -19.40 2.86
CA ASN A 678 -25.45 -19.94 2.86
C ASN A 678 -25.22 -20.74 4.14
N SER A 679 -25.03 -22.05 4.01
CA SER A 679 -24.68 -22.94 5.13
C SER A 679 -23.18 -23.18 5.18
N LEU A 680 -22.57 -22.93 6.35
CA LEU A 680 -21.17 -23.27 6.63
C LEU A 680 -21.12 -24.58 7.42
N TRP A 681 -20.55 -25.62 6.82
CA TRP A 681 -20.35 -26.92 7.45
C TRP A 681 -19.01 -26.97 8.18
N HIS A 682 -19.01 -27.49 9.40
CA HIS A 682 -17.80 -27.71 10.20
C HIS A 682 -17.96 -28.93 11.12
N GLY A 683 -16.87 -29.37 11.75
CA GLY A 683 -16.81 -30.63 12.48
C GLY A 683 -16.97 -31.89 11.61
N GLY A 684 -16.80 -33.07 12.20
CA GLY A 684 -16.91 -34.36 11.50
C GLY A 684 -15.97 -34.46 10.30
N SER A 685 -16.51 -34.68 9.10
CA SER A 685 -15.74 -34.68 7.84
C SER A 685 -15.36 -33.29 7.34
N TYR A 686 -15.99 -32.22 7.84
CA TYR A 686 -15.80 -30.84 7.39
C TYR A 686 -14.81 -30.13 8.31
N ALA A 687 -13.52 -30.25 8.00
CA ALA A 687 -12.46 -29.64 8.81
C ALA A 687 -12.29 -28.13 8.54
N ALA A 688 -13.36 -27.35 8.73
CA ALA A 688 -13.36 -25.90 8.57
C ALA A 688 -12.44 -25.28 9.63
N ARG A 689 -11.51 -24.43 9.20
CA ARG A 689 -10.42 -23.95 10.06
C ARG A 689 -9.77 -22.68 9.55
N ILE A 690 -9.07 -22.02 10.45
CA ILE A 690 -8.08 -20.99 10.18
C ILE A 690 -6.72 -21.60 10.46
N GLU A 691 -5.79 -21.42 9.54
CA GLU A 691 -4.40 -21.82 9.70
C GLU A 691 -3.51 -20.62 9.38
N PHE A 692 -2.60 -20.25 10.29
CA PHE A 692 -1.67 -19.13 10.08
C PHE A 692 -0.29 -19.42 10.66
N PRO A 693 0.78 -18.78 10.16
CA PRO A 693 2.10 -18.90 10.76
C PRO A 693 2.16 -18.12 12.09
N ALA A 694 2.40 -18.83 13.19
CA ALA A 694 2.60 -18.26 14.51
C ALA A 694 4.08 -18.29 14.88
N GLU A 695 4.64 -17.17 15.32
CA GLU A 695 6.00 -17.16 15.88
C GLU A 695 6.01 -17.93 17.22
N LYS A 696 7.08 -18.68 17.47
CA LYS A 696 7.39 -19.20 18.79
C LYS A 696 8.40 -18.26 19.45
N ASP A 697 8.19 -18.00 20.73
CA ASP A 697 9.18 -17.32 21.58
C ASP A 697 10.50 -18.11 21.69
#